data_AF-A0A7C5G0H0-F1
#
_entry.id   AF-A0A7C5G0H0-F1
#
_cell.length_a   1.000
_cell.length_b   1.000
_cell.length_c   1.000
_cell.angle_alpha   90.00
_cell.angle_beta   90.00
_cell.angle_gamma   90.00
#
_symmetry.space_group_name_H-M   'P 1'
#
loop_
_entity.id
_entity.type
_entity.pdbx_description
1 polymer ?
#
loop_
_entity_poly.entity_id
_entity_poly.type
_entity_poly.pdbx_seq_one_letter_code
_entity_poly.pdbx_strand_id
1 'polypeptide(L)'
;MRGCVSDRVLALAAVAVCLWLAAPPAFSAAVCYLDGGNSPYLIDVPDITSPVAALNALASPPSGYASALPVGTRVVSFIAEADYTAVDFSQNLVAGGIDEARLELIAQQVRNTLEQFGLSRSIRMTAQGTPLYQYLPPLRPIETNPQAQAQTEPQPSVTGLSGKKIALSPGHGQVWLGSYWGYERGINCDFACEDDHNDEIVRYLDIYLRQDGATTKVYRCIDKSAGNYTNGNAWWRMSAPYWLKNKGYPCSVYANSTGDCNLGSGASETGDGIRSRPLASDYDNCDIYISHHTNALAGNCYGTSCPNGTITYYDTSSEHADWGAVSKTLAQKVQAAVISAIKTKYTDSSWYDRGTADSGGDFGEIRIPNRAAILIELAFHDSCDRDAAYLKDNFFRSTCMWAMYKGVCDYFGVTPTWDYYSYEIVSNDIPDTMNCGETKTVHVTLRNRGVLWSEARQFRLGAVGDSDPFTTQTRSTISGEVEPSATYTFTFNLTAPMTPGAYTTDWRMLRESVTWFGPTVSKSITVLDPTPDDEPPSAPTDLTATLSGASTINLSWTASTDNLGVVGYKVYRDGSMIGTSVTTTYSDRNLSSGDTFTYQVTAYDSHSNESAKSNAASATTPPAMTIVVDNDAAALVGSWTTGTDGTKYGPNYLYGACSPSLSRLAKWTPDIDVPGQYLVSVWYPSGSNRSVKAPFLVSYSGGKTTVEVNQTTNGGKWNPIAFVPLEAGKSGYVQLSNSTGESSSFYVVADAVQFQYVRPIDNTPPTINSVVVSPPLVCGGVPATITVSATDDVAVTAVTACGTALVNTGGAIWTGTIPTDPQPGEHTITVTAADASGNRSTNTGQTYLTTRILGAGNSGLAGPLAATCATRYLFKTWGAVTILDNHTFEVSDGSHAPVRVSCPGHGLSAGRFVSVVGVYNSSTSPPQLEAQLSGITVIY
;
A
#
# COMPACT_ATOMS: atom_id res chain seq x y z
N MET A 1 -19.29 58.52 15.65
CA MET A 1 -20.46 59.38 15.35
C MET A 1 -21.67 58.83 16.09
N ARG A 2 -22.51 59.73 16.61
CA ARG A 2 -23.67 59.49 17.47
C ARG A 2 -24.83 58.79 16.74
N GLY A 3 -25.69 58.12 17.50
CA GLY A 3 -27.07 57.78 17.08
C GLY A 3 -27.86 57.02 18.15
N CYS A 4 -28.66 57.72 18.95
CA CYS A 4 -29.63 57.21 19.93
C CYS A 4 -31.00 56.89 19.29
N VAL A 5 -31.70 55.86 19.78
CA VAL A 5 -33.18 55.75 19.91
C VAL A 5 -33.45 54.75 21.06
N SER A 6 -33.64 55.19 22.31
CA SER A 6 -34.86 55.60 23.04
C SER A 6 -35.65 54.46 23.71
N ASP A 7 -35.78 54.60 25.03
CA ASP A 7 -36.55 53.81 26.00
C ASP A 7 -38.00 53.50 25.62
N ARG A 8 -38.46 52.31 26.03
CA ARG A 8 -39.76 52.09 26.68
C ARG A 8 -39.84 50.71 27.33
N VAL A 9 -40.52 50.68 28.47
CA VAL A 9 -40.90 49.55 29.34
C VAL A 9 -39.96 49.27 30.53
N LEU A 10 -39.89 50.25 31.44
CA LEU A 10 -39.52 50.04 32.85
C LEU A 10 -40.29 51.06 33.69
N ALA A 11 -41.55 50.75 34.03
CA ALA A 11 -42.30 51.29 35.17
C ALA A 11 -43.76 50.82 35.12
N LEU A 12 -44.06 49.71 35.80
CA LEU A 12 -45.35 49.43 36.46
C LEU A 12 -45.29 48.04 37.10
N ALA A 13 -44.91 48.01 38.38
CA ALA A 13 -45.48 47.14 39.43
C ALA A 13 -44.52 47.09 40.64
N ALA A 14 -44.43 48.21 41.36
CA ALA A 14 -44.18 48.17 42.79
C ALA A 14 -45.54 48.01 43.50
N VAL A 15 -45.51 47.32 44.64
CA VAL A 15 -46.58 47.04 45.62
C VAL A 15 -47.31 45.70 45.43
N ALA A 16 -46.74 44.63 46.00
CA ALA A 16 -47.35 43.85 47.08
C ALA A 16 -46.64 42.49 47.31
N VAL A 17 -45.45 42.46 47.94
CA VAL A 17 -45.06 41.38 48.88
C VAL A 17 -44.01 41.94 49.85
N CYS A 18 -44.46 42.58 50.93
CA CYS A 18 -43.70 42.61 52.17
C CYS A 18 -44.11 41.36 52.96
N LEU A 19 -43.26 40.33 52.95
CA LEU A 19 -43.11 39.26 53.96
C LEU A 19 -42.43 38.08 53.27
N TRP A 20 -41.12 38.15 53.09
CA TRP A 20 -40.17 37.02 53.13
C TRP A 20 -38.79 37.68 53.11
N LEU A 21 -38.29 38.05 54.30
CA LEU A 21 -36.84 38.19 54.51
C LEU A 21 -36.26 36.77 54.40
N ALA A 22 -36.14 36.26 53.17
CA ALA A 22 -35.18 35.20 52.93
C ALA A 22 -33.81 35.86 53.10
N ALA A 23 -33.06 35.41 54.11
CA ALA A 23 -31.65 35.75 54.23
C ALA A 23 -30.98 35.60 52.85
N PRO A 24 -30.00 36.45 52.48
CA PRO A 24 -29.16 36.14 51.33
C PRO A 24 -28.70 34.68 51.47
N PRO A 25 -28.61 33.90 50.38
CA PRO A 25 -28.14 32.52 50.49
C PRO A 25 -26.84 32.55 51.30
N ALA A 26 -26.78 31.73 52.36
CA ALA A 26 -25.58 31.61 53.16
C ALA A 26 -24.45 31.23 52.20
N PHE A 27 -23.54 32.17 51.94
CA PHE A 27 -22.38 31.90 51.11
C PHE A 27 -21.47 30.99 51.92
N SER A 28 -21.24 29.78 51.43
CA SER A 28 -20.22 28.85 51.93
C SER A 28 -18.92 29.05 51.16
N ALA A 29 -17.79 28.86 51.85
CA ALA A 29 -16.49 28.78 51.22
C ALA A 29 -15.87 27.41 51.50
N ALA A 30 -15.14 26.87 50.53
CA ALA A 30 -14.47 25.59 50.66
C ALA A 30 -13.16 25.75 51.46
N VAL A 31 -12.97 24.98 52.54
CA VAL A 31 -11.74 25.00 53.36
C VAL A 31 -11.00 23.68 53.17
N CYS A 32 -9.69 23.74 52.94
CA CYS A 32 -8.88 22.56 52.67
C CYS A 32 -8.37 21.92 53.95
N TYR A 33 -8.88 20.74 54.29
CA TYR A 33 -8.41 19.92 55.41
C TYR A 33 -7.62 18.70 54.91
N LEU A 34 -7.04 17.94 55.83
CA LEU A 34 -6.29 16.71 55.54
C LEU A 34 -7.11 15.47 55.92
N ASP A 35 -7.06 14.44 55.08
CA ASP A 35 -7.62 13.12 55.39
C ASP A 35 -6.66 12.25 56.24
N GLY A 36 -7.04 11.00 56.50
CA GLY A 36 -6.23 10.05 57.28
C GLY A 36 -4.89 9.64 56.64
N GLY A 37 -4.63 10.04 55.39
CA GLY A 37 -3.38 9.83 54.65
C GLY A 37 -2.67 11.14 54.27
N ASN A 38 -2.97 12.26 54.95
CA ASN A 38 -2.42 13.59 54.68
C ASN A 38 -2.68 14.12 53.25
N SER A 39 -3.73 13.64 52.58
CA SER A 39 -4.15 14.16 51.28
C SER A 39 -5.09 15.36 51.47
N PRO A 40 -4.95 16.43 50.67
CA PRO A 40 -5.80 17.61 50.77
C PRO A 40 -7.22 17.33 50.30
N TYR A 41 -8.21 17.86 51.01
CA TYR A 41 -9.63 17.71 50.69
C TYR A 41 -10.41 19.01 50.97
N LEU A 42 -11.18 19.48 49.99
CA LEU A 42 -12.01 20.69 50.12
C LEU A 42 -13.36 20.35 50.76
N ILE A 43 -13.71 21.08 51.84
CA ILE A 43 -15.01 20.96 52.52
C ILE A 43 -15.70 22.31 52.53
N ASP A 44 -16.94 22.37 52.04
CA ASP A 44 -17.78 23.57 52.16
C ASP A 44 -18.10 23.86 53.63
N VAL A 45 -17.63 25.01 54.12
CA VAL A 45 -17.93 25.49 55.46
C VAL A 45 -18.98 26.60 55.36
N PRO A 46 -20.16 26.44 55.99
CA PRO A 46 -21.21 27.45 56.00
C PRO A 46 -20.74 28.78 56.60
N ASP A 47 -21.36 29.88 56.15
CA ASP A 47 -21.20 31.23 56.72
C ASP A 47 -19.78 31.83 56.63
N ILE A 48 -18.91 31.27 55.78
CA ILE A 48 -17.59 31.83 55.47
C ILE A 48 -17.65 32.63 54.16
N THR A 49 -17.33 33.92 54.22
CA THR A 49 -17.49 34.84 53.09
C THR A 49 -16.22 35.60 52.69
N SER A 50 -15.08 35.33 53.33
CA SER A 50 -13.82 36.01 53.01
C SER A 50 -12.61 35.07 53.08
N PRO A 51 -11.51 35.38 52.34
CA PRO A 51 -10.26 34.63 52.41
C PRO A 51 -9.73 34.50 53.85
N VAL A 52 -9.80 35.58 54.63
CA VAL A 52 -9.34 35.59 56.03
C VAL A 52 -10.18 34.68 56.91
N ALA A 53 -11.51 34.68 56.75
CA ALA A 53 -12.39 33.79 57.50
C ALA A 53 -12.15 32.31 57.15
N ALA A 54 -11.92 32.00 55.86
CA ALA A 54 -11.60 30.64 55.41
C ALA A 54 -10.26 30.15 55.99
N LEU A 55 -9.23 31.00 55.98
CA LEU A 55 -7.93 30.68 56.58
C LEU A 55 -7.99 30.51 58.10
N ASN A 56 -8.82 31.28 58.80
CA ASN A 56 -9.03 31.07 60.24
C ASN A 56 -9.71 29.74 60.54
N ALA A 57 -10.61 29.27 59.67
CA ALA A 57 -11.30 28.00 59.83
C ALA A 57 -10.37 26.78 59.72
N LEU A 58 -9.25 26.89 59.00
CA LEU A 58 -8.22 25.83 58.93
C LEU A 58 -7.76 25.34 60.30
N ALA A 59 -7.75 26.21 61.32
CA ALA A 59 -7.34 25.84 62.68
C ALA A 59 -8.42 25.05 63.46
N SER A 60 -9.57 24.75 62.86
CA SER A 60 -10.70 24.06 63.51
C SER A 60 -11.30 22.98 62.59
N PRO A 61 -10.57 21.88 62.32
CA PRO A 61 -11.03 20.85 61.40
C PRO A 61 -12.30 20.13 61.91
N PRO A 62 -13.24 19.77 61.01
CA PRO A 62 -14.39 18.96 61.35
C PRO A 62 -13.99 17.53 61.74
N SER A 63 -14.88 16.82 62.44
CA SER A 63 -14.64 15.43 62.87
C SER A 63 -14.27 14.53 61.68
N GLY A 64 -13.19 13.77 61.81
CA GLY A 64 -12.68 12.87 60.76
C GLY A 64 -11.60 13.48 59.85
N TYR A 65 -11.30 14.78 60.01
CA TYR A 65 -10.25 15.48 59.27
C TYR A 65 -9.21 16.08 60.22
N ALA A 66 -8.04 16.37 59.67
CA ALA A 66 -6.93 17.00 60.38
C ALA A 66 -6.54 18.35 59.76
N SER A 67 -5.70 19.09 60.47
CA SER A 67 -5.07 20.32 59.97
C SER A 67 -3.66 20.44 60.50
N ALA A 68 -2.75 20.91 59.65
CA ALA A 68 -1.37 21.23 60.01
C ALA A 68 -1.26 22.56 60.81
N LEU A 69 -2.34 23.36 60.81
CA LEU A 69 -2.47 24.58 61.59
C LEU A 69 -3.02 24.23 62.99
N PRO A 70 -2.29 24.48 64.09
CA PRO A 70 -2.73 24.14 65.43
C PRO A 70 -3.97 24.93 65.82
N VAL A 71 -4.81 24.31 66.66
CA VAL A 71 -6.03 24.94 67.19
C VAL A 71 -5.70 26.30 67.83
N GLY A 72 -6.50 27.31 67.47
CA GLY A 72 -6.32 28.68 67.92
C GLY A 72 -5.36 29.52 67.08
N THR A 73 -4.80 28.98 65.99
CA THR A 73 -4.10 29.78 64.98
C THR A 73 -5.08 30.74 64.31
N ARG A 74 -4.68 32.02 64.15
CA ARG A 74 -5.46 33.06 63.49
C ARG A 74 -4.61 33.87 62.52
N VAL A 75 -5.24 34.44 61.50
CA VAL A 75 -4.63 35.43 60.60
C VAL A 75 -4.46 36.77 61.35
N VAL A 76 -3.25 37.29 61.36
CA VAL A 76 -2.86 38.59 61.93
C VAL A 76 -2.91 39.68 60.88
N SER A 77 -2.39 39.42 59.68
CA SER A 77 -2.51 40.32 58.52
C SER A 77 -2.68 39.53 57.22
N PHE A 78 -3.34 40.15 56.25
CA PHE A 78 -3.60 39.58 54.95
C PHE A 78 -3.47 40.66 53.89
N ILE A 79 -2.61 40.43 52.90
CA ILE A 79 -2.37 41.33 51.77
C ILE A 79 -2.55 40.51 50.50
N ALA A 80 -3.38 40.98 49.58
CA ALA A 80 -3.53 40.41 48.25
C ALA A 80 -3.09 41.46 47.22
N GLU A 81 -1.95 41.22 46.60
CA GLU A 81 -1.43 42.01 45.48
C GLU A 81 -1.66 41.27 44.17
N ALA A 82 -1.39 41.94 43.04
CA ALA A 82 -1.55 41.34 41.71
C ALA A 82 -0.68 40.07 41.51
N ASP A 83 0.52 40.06 42.08
CA ASP A 83 1.54 39.03 41.84
C ASP A 83 1.75 38.07 43.01
N TYR A 84 1.23 38.39 44.21
CA TYR A 84 1.37 37.55 45.39
C TYR A 84 0.29 37.81 46.46
N THR A 85 0.05 36.80 47.28
CA THR A 85 -0.74 36.87 48.52
C THR A 85 0.22 36.75 49.71
N ALA A 86 0.19 37.68 50.66
CA ALA A 86 0.93 37.56 51.91
C ALA A 86 -0.03 37.32 53.08
N VAL A 87 0.27 36.31 53.89
CA VAL A 87 -0.49 35.96 55.09
C VAL A 87 0.45 35.92 56.28
N ASP A 88 0.19 36.76 57.28
CA ASP A 88 0.84 36.67 58.58
C ASP A 88 -0.10 35.96 59.55
N PHE A 89 0.37 34.88 60.15
CA PHE A 89 -0.36 34.10 61.14
C PHE A 89 0.12 34.42 62.55
N SER A 90 -0.73 34.15 63.54
CA SER A 90 -0.37 34.24 64.94
C SER A 90 0.72 33.23 65.31
N GLN A 91 1.47 33.51 66.36
CA GLN A 91 2.54 32.64 66.90
C GLN A 91 2.10 31.19 67.17
N ASN A 92 0.81 30.95 67.38
CA ASN A 92 0.26 29.60 67.54
C ASN A 92 0.58 28.68 66.35
N LEU A 93 0.78 29.24 65.15
CA LEU A 93 1.15 28.46 63.97
C LEU A 93 2.46 27.69 64.17
N VAL A 94 3.46 28.33 64.77
CA VAL A 94 4.80 27.76 64.99
C VAL A 94 4.89 26.97 66.31
N ALA A 95 3.81 26.88 67.08
CA ALA A 95 3.78 26.09 68.30
C ALA A 95 4.08 24.61 68.00
N GLY A 96 4.92 23.98 68.84
CA GLY A 96 5.37 22.60 68.64
C GLY A 96 6.53 22.42 67.66
N GLY A 97 7.04 23.51 67.04
CA GLY A 97 8.10 23.46 66.05
C GLY A 97 7.59 23.16 64.63
N ILE A 98 8.37 23.53 63.61
CA ILE A 98 8.07 23.29 62.19
C ILE A 98 9.18 22.41 61.60
N ASP A 99 8.81 21.39 60.84
CA ASP A 99 9.68 20.64 59.94
C ASP A 99 9.21 20.81 58.48
N GLU A 100 9.94 20.26 57.51
CA GLU A 100 9.58 20.42 56.08
C GLU A 100 8.20 19.86 55.76
N ALA A 101 7.91 18.66 56.28
CA ALA A 101 6.65 17.98 56.00
C ALA A 101 5.46 18.82 56.50
N ARG A 102 5.57 19.38 57.72
CA ARG A 102 4.53 20.26 58.27
C ARG A 102 4.45 21.58 57.52
N LEU A 103 5.57 22.17 57.10
CA LEU A 103 5.58 23.40 56.31
C LEU A 103 4.86 23.19 54.96
N GLU A 104 5.18 22.10 54.26
CA GLU A 104 4.54 21.74 52.99
C GLU A 104 3.03 21.54 53.16
N LEU A 105 2.60 20.85 54.22
CA LEU A 105 1.18 20.65 54.53
C LEU A 105 0.46 21.97 54.86
N ILE A 106 1.07 22.86 55.66
CA ILE A 106 0.53 24.22 55.89
C ILE A 106 0.36 24.94 54.56
N ALA A 107 1.40 24.92 53.73
CA ALA A 107 1.42 25.60 52.45
C ALA A 107 0.36 25.04 51.49
N GLN A 108 0.20 23.72 51.43
CA GLN A 108 -0.81 23.04 50.63
C GLN A 108 -2.22 23.43 51.09
N GLN A 109 -2.53 23.35 52.39
CA GLN A 109 -3.86 23.72 52.91
C GLN A 109 -4.19 25.21 52.69
N VAL A 110 -3.21 26.10 52.89
CA VAL A 110 -3.40 27.55 52.68
C VAL A 110 -3.62 27.86 51.19
N ARG A 111 -2.79 27.33 50.29
CA ARG A 111 -2.97 27.49 48.83
C ARG A 111 -4.32 26.99 48.37
N ASN A 112 -4.68 25.77 48.73
CA ASN A 112 -5.90 25.13 48.28
C ASN A 112 -7.15 25.84 48.81
N THR A 113 -7.11 26.33 50.06
CA THR A 113 -8.20 27.16 50.62
C THR A 113 -8.35 28.49 49.87
N LEU A 114 -7.25 29.08 49.43
CA LEU A 114 -7.23 30.35 48.72
C LEU A 114 -7.54 30.24 47.21
N GLU A 115 -7.56 29.04 46.66
CA GLU A 115 -7.75 28.79 45.22
C GLU A 115 -9.10 29.29 44.72
N GLN A 116 -10.17 29.05 45.48
CA GLN A 116 -11.51 29.53 45.14
C GLN A 116 -11.62 31.06 45.03
N PHE A 117 -10.69 31.79 45.67
CA PHE A 117 -10.64 33.25 45.64
C PHE A 117 -9.69 33.78 44.56
N GLY A 118 -9.02 32.91 43.81
CA GLY A 118 -8.01 33.29 42.83
C GLY A 118 -6.69 33.77 43.45
N LEU A 119 -6.43 33.43 44.73
CA LEU A 119 -5.31 33.95 45.53
C LEU A 119 -4.25 32.90 45.87
N SER A 120 -4.26 31.76 45.17
CA SER A 120 -3.46 30.56 45.50
C SER A 120 -2.10 30.46 44.83
N ARG A 121 -1.75 31.37 43.91
CA ARG A 121 -0.54 31.24 43.07
C ARG A 121 0.76 31.42 43.85
N SER A 122 1.15 32.66 44.16
CA SER A 122 2.38 32.95 44.91
C SER A 122 2.00 33.40 46.31
N ILE A 123 2.22 32.55 47.31
CA ILE A 123 1.85 32.84 48.70
C ILE A 123 3.11 33.05 49.54
N ARG A 124 3.13 34.11 50.33
CA ARG A 124 4.17 34.39 51.32
C ARG A 124 3.58 34.23 52.71
N MET A 125 3.99 33.18 53.41
CA MET A 125 3.50 32.91 54.75
C MET A 125 4.52 33.34 55.80
N THR A 126 4.04 34.07 56.80
CA THR A 126 4.82 34.51 57.95
C THR A 126 4.10 34.18 59.24
N ALA A 127 4.86 34.10 60.34
CA ALA A 127 4.33 34.10 61.68
C ALA A 127 5.01 35.22 62.48
N GLN A 128 4.22 36.20 62.91
CA GLN A 128 4.70 37.45 63.50
C GLN A 128 5.74 38.17 62.60
N GLY A 129 5.47 38.21 61.30
CA GLY A 129 6.33 38.86 60.31
C GLY A 129 7.62 38.11 59.95
N THR A 130 7.88 36.95 60.57
CA THR A 130 9.02 36.09 60.22
C THR A 130 8.57 35.00 59.24
N PRO A 131 9.25 34.80 58.09
CA PRO A 131 8.90 33.73 57.14
C PRO A 131 8.94 32.35 57.78
N LEU A 132 8.00 31.46 57.41
CA LEU A 132 7.86 30.17 58.08
C LEU A 132 9.09 29.27 57.95
N TYR A 133 9.79 29.32 56.81
CA TYR A 133 11.02 28.54 56.59
C TYR A 133 12.15 28.90 57.57
N GLN A 134 12.17 30.10 58.15
CA GLN A 134 13.18 30.49 59.14
C GLN A 134 12.97 29.82 60.51
N TYR A 135 11.83 29.17 60.73
CA TYR A 135 11.56 28.37 61.92
C TYR A 135 11.98 26.89 61.77
N LEU A 136 12.48 26.50 60.60
CA LEU A 136 12.94 25.13 60.35
C LEU A 136 14.26 24.84 61.06
N PRO A 137 14.53 23.58 61.42
CA PRO A 137 15.84 23.16 61.89
C PRO A 137 16.91 23.50 60.84
N PRO A 138 18.08 24.03 61.24
CA PRO A 138 19.14 24.39 60.31
C PRO A 138 19.61 23.18 59.51
N LEU A 139 19.93 23.40 58.24
CA LEU A 139 20.53 22.38 57.39
C LEU A 139 21.92 22.01 57.93
N ARG A 140 22.23 20.71 57.89
CA ARG A 140 23.58 20.25 58.20
C ARG A 140 24.51 20.67 57.07
N PRO A 141 25.71 21.20 57.36
CA PRO A 141 26.68 21.48 56.32
C PRO A 141 26.95 20.21 55.50
N ILE A 142 26.81 20.32 54.19
CA ILE A 142 27.28 19.31 53.27
C ILE A 142 28.67 19.72 52.83
N GLU A 143 29.64 18.81 52.98
CA GLU A 143 30.93 18.97 52.32
C GLU A 143 30.70 18.85 50.81
N THR A 144 30.59 19.98 50.13
CA THR A 144 30.68 20.07 48.67
C THR A 144 31.96 20.80 48.28
N ASN A 145 32.68 20.26 47.29
CA ASN A 145 33.88 20.87 46.70
C ASN A 145 33.48 22.05 45.79
N PRO A 146 34.27 23.14 45.74
CA PRO A 146 33.91 24.48 46.23
C PRO A 146 32.68 25.13 45.55
N GLN A 147 31.99 26.00 46.31
CA GLN A 147 30.81 26.81 45.95
C GLN A 147 30.49 26.87 44.45
N ALA A 148 29.30 26.36 44.09
CA ALA A 148 28.64 26.73 42.85
C ALA A 148 28.69 28.26 42.72
N GLN A 149 29.36 28.75 41.67
CA GLN A 149 29.44 30.18 41.45
C GLN A 149 28.03 30.70 41.21
N ALA A 150 27.65 31.81 41.87
CA ALA A 150 26.47 32.56 41.48
C ALA A 150 26.59 32.90 39.99
N GLN A 151 25.67 32.39 39.17
CA GLN A 151 25.77 32.51 37.72
C GLN A 151 24.53 33.12 37.08
N THR A 152 24.84 33.94 36.09
CA THR A 152 23.94 34.50 35.08
C THR A 152 23.32 33.41 34.22
N GLU A 153 22.25 33.72 33.48
CA GLU A 153 21.66 32.80 32.51
C GLU A 153 22.71 32.10 31.63
N PRO A 154 22.51 30.81 31.31
CA PRO A 154 23.46 30.05 30.49
C PRO A 154 23.74 30.76 29.17
N GLN A 155 25.01 30.78 28.76
CA GLN A 155 25.38 31.32 27.46
C GLN A 155 25.02 30.31 26.35
N PRO A 156 24.54 30.78 25.18
CA PRO A 156 24.14 29.90 24.09
C PRO A 156 25.25 28.95 23.66
N SER A 157 24.95 27.66 23.61
CA SER A 157 25.77 26.64 22.93
C SER A 157 25.12 26.27 21.59
N VAL A 158 25.91 25.74 20.65
CA VAL A 158 25.46 25.56 19.26
C VAL A 158 24.51 24.37 19.06
N THR A 159 24.54 23.30 19.87
CA THR A 159 23.58 22.17 19.79
C THR A 159 23.61 21.28 21.05
N GLY A 160 22.43 20.85 21.52
CA GLY A 160 22.25 19.80 22.54
C GLY A 160 22.73 20.11 23.96
N LEU A 161 22.62 19.13 24.86
CA LEU A 161 22.90 19.23 26.29
C LEU A 161 24.23 18.59 26.73
N SER A 162 25.14 18.33 25.78
CA SER A 162 26.45 17.75 26.08
C SER A 162 27.21 18.55 27.14
N GLY A 163 27.69 17.84 28.17
CA GLY A 163 28.42 18.43 29.30
C GLY A 163 27.54 19.07 30.38
N LYS A 164 26.21 19.09 30.23
CA LYS A 164 25.28 19.50 31.29
C LYS A 164 24.99 18.33 32.22
N LYS A 165 25.02 18.59 33.53
CA LYS A 165 24.61 17.66 34.57
C LYS A 165 23.25 18.09 35.13
N ILE A 166 22.26 17.21 35.05
CA ILE A 166 20.86 17.55 35.38
C ILE A 166 20.37 16.61 36.47
N ALA A 167 19.94 17.20 37.59
CA ALA A 167 19.33 16.44 38.68
C ALA A 167 17.83 16.23 38.43
N LEU A 168 17.38 14.99 38.55
CA LEU A 168 15.99 14.56 38.42
C LEU A 168 15.50 13.99 39.75
N SER A 169 14.42 14.55 40.26
CA SER A 169 13.80 14.23 41.52
C SER A 169 12.35 13.80 41.30
N PRO A 170 12.07 12.50 41.10
CA PRO A 170 10.72 11.99 41.21
C PRO A 170 10.23 12.17 42.64
N GLY A 171 9.10 12.87 42.82
CA GLY A 171 8.48 13.15 44.10
C GLY A 171 8.06 11.88 44.86
N HIS A 172 8.09 11.99 46.18
CA HIS A 172 7.61 11.00 47.15
C HIS A 172 8.30 9.61 47.13
N GLY A 173 7.60 8.58 47.60
CA GLY A 173 8.03 7.18 47.69
C GLY A 173 7.65 6.53 49.03
N GLN A 174 7.88 5.23 49.15
CA GLN A 174 7.61 4.52 50.40
C GLN A 174 8.65 4.87 51.47
N VAL A 175 8.18 5.20 52.68
CA VAL A 175 8.98 5.57 53.86
C VAL A 175 8.59 4.71 55.06
N TRP A 176 9.44 4.71 56.09
CA TRP A 176 9.10 4.15 57.39
C TRP A 176 8.42 5.24 58.24
N LEU A 177 7.31 4.88 58.88
CA LEU A 177 6.43 5.79 59.64
C LEU A 177 6.60 5.57 61.15
N GLY A 178 7.79 5.12 61.57
CA GLY A 178 8.12 4.79 62.96
C GLY A 178 7.60 3.42 63.45
N SER A 179 6.59 2.85 62.79
CA SER A 179 6.01 1.54 63.17
C SER A 179 5.62 0.63 62.00
N TYR A 180 5.44 1.19 60.80
CA TYR A 180 5.13 0.46 59.58
C TYR A 180 5.68 1.20 58.36
N TRP A 181 5.74 0.51 57.22
CA TRP A 181 6.09 1.10 55.92
C TRP A 181 4.85 1.61 55.22
N GLY A 182 4.85 2.87 54.78
CA GLY A 182 3.73 3.51 54.09
C GLY A 182 4.19 4.40 52.94
N TYR A 183 3.29 4.65 51.98
CA TYR A 183 3.51 5.66 50.95
C TYR A 183 3.24 7.06 51.52
N GLU A 184 3.91 8.06 50.97
CA GLU A 184 3.76 9.45 51.41
C GLU A 184 2.45 10.05 50.91
N ARG A 185 1.86 9.51 49.83
CA ARG A 185 0.54 9.92 49.31
C ARG A 185 -0.43 8.75 49.20
N GLY A 186 -1.73 9.09 49.29
CA GLY A 186 -2.84 8.15 49.16
C GLY A 186 -3.06 7.69 47.71
N ILE A 187 -3.91 6.67 47.54
CA ILE A 187 -4.37 6.21 46.22
C ILE A 187 -5.65 6.95 45.86
N ASN A 188 -5.63 7.70 44.77
CA ASN A 188 -6.80 8.34 44.18
C ASN A 188 -7.26 7.61 42.90
N CYS A 189 -8.51 7.79 42.48
CA CYS A 189 -9.05 7.31 41.20
C CYS A 189 -8.78 5.82 40.90
N ASP A 190 -8.96 4.98 41.93
CA ASP A 190 -8.82 3.51 41.96
C ASP A 190 -7.42 2.94 41.62
N PHE A 191 -6.41 3.77 41.37
CA PHE A 191 -5.01 3.31 41.27
C PHE A 191 -3.92 4.42 41.21
N ALA A 192 -4.31 5.69 41.16
CA ALA A 192 -3.37 6.80 41.01
C ALA A 192 -2.67 7.11 42.33
N CYS A 193 -1.53 6.45 42.53
CA CYS A 193 -0.56 6.79 43.56
C CYS A 193 0.48 7.73 42.93
N GLU A 194 0.58 8.94 43.46
CA GLU A 194 1.57 9.94 42.99
C GLU A 194 2.99 9.38 43.07
N ASP A 195 3.30 8.66 44.14
CA ASP A 195 4.61 8.04 44.39
C ASP A 195 5.06 7.14 43.24
N ASP A 196 4.16 6.34 42.66
CA ASP A 196 4.49 5.44 41.54
C ASP A 196 4.52 6.19 40.20
N HIS A 197 3.57 7.10 39.97
CA HIS A 197 3.46 7.84 38.70
C HIS A 197 4.67 8.71 38.42
N ASN A 198 5.21 9.39 39.44
CA ASN A 198 6.34 10.28 39.28
C ASN A 198 7.57 9.54 38.71
N ASP A 199 7.82 8.27 39.10
CA ASP A 199 8.93 7.49 38.53
C ASP A 199 8.69 7.08 37.08
N GLU A 200 7.49 6.60 36.79
CA GLU A 200 7.12 6.14 35.44
C GLU A 200 7.25 7.28 34.43
N ILE A 201 6.88 8.49 34.85
CA ILE A 201 6.94 9.70 34.05
C ILE A 201 8.40 10.16 33.90
N VAL A 202 9.13 10.37 35.00
CA VAL A 202 10.51 10.90 34.96
C VAL A 202 11.47 10.01 34.17
N ARG A 203 11.21 8.71 34.06
CA ARG A 203 11.98 7.81 33.19
C ARG A 203 12.06 8.31 31.74
N TYR A 204 10.99 8.86 31.18
CA TYR A 204 11.04 9.43 29.83
C TYR A 204 11.95 10.65 29.76
N LEU A 205 11.90 11.53 30.77
CA LEU A 205 12.77 12.71 30.84
C LEU A 205 14.25 12.31 30.93
N ASP A 206 14.58 11.31 31.75
CA ASP A 206 15.93 10.74 31.83
C ASP A 206 16.44 10.29 30.46
N ILE A 207 15.61 9.55 29.71
CA ILE A 207 15.95 9.08 28.36
C ILE A 207 16.21 10.26 27.42
N TYR A 208 15.31 11.26 27.37
CA TYR A 208 15.44 12.41 26.47
C TYR A 208 16.68 13.26 26.76
N LEU A 209 16.98 13.51 28.03
CA LEU A 209 18.15 14.28 28.42
C LEU A 209 19.45 13.53 28.09
N ARG A 210 19.51 12.22 28.36
CA ARG A 210 20.70 11.40 28.06
C ARG A 210 20.97 11.26 26.57
N GLN A 211 19.93 11.05 25.75
CA GLN A 211 20.12 10.96 24.29
C GLN A 211 20.59 12.27 23.66
N ASP A 212 20.40 13.40 24.35
CA ASP A 212 20.85 14.72 23.95
C ASP A 212 22.22 15.10 24.55
N GLY A 213 22.87 14.14 25.24
CA GLY A 213 24.24 14.27 25.76
C GLY A 213 24.35 14.74 27.21
N ALA A 214 23.24 14.98 27.91
CA ALA A 214 23.29 15.36 29.32
C ALA A 214 23.72 14.18 30.20
N THR A 215 24.44 14.48 31.28
CA THR A 215 24.62 13.56 32.40
C THR A 215 23.47 13.74 33.39
N THR A 216 22.56 12.77 33.48
CA THR A 216 21.47 12.86 34.46
C THR A 216 21.86 12.21 35.78
N LYS A 217 21.34 12.79 36.88
CA LYS A 217 21.44 12.25 38.23
C LYS A 217 20.03 12.07 38.78
N VAL A 218 19.58 10.83 38.89
CA VAL A 218 18.22 10.49 39.35
C VAL A 218 18.27 10.07 40.82
N TYR A 219 17.60 10.82 41.70
CA TYR A 219 17.71 10.65 43.15
C TYR A 219 16.67 9.70 43.76
N ARG A 220 15.84 9.07 42.93
CA ARG A 220 15.05 7.88 43.26
C ARG A 220 15.27 6.81 42.20
N CYS A 221 15.02 5.55 42.53
CA CYS A 221 15.19 4.47 41.57
C CYS A 221 14.06 4.49 40.54
N ILE A 222 14.37 4.73 39.27
CA ILE A 222 13.40 4.62 38.16
C ILE A 222 13.53 3.31 37.36
N ASP A 223 14.50 2.47 37.73
CA ASP A 223 14.72 1.17 37.12
C ASP A 223 13.88 0.10 37.83
N LYS A 224 12.83 -0.36 37.17
CA LYS A 224 11.94 -1.41 37.70
C LYS A 224 12.60 -2.78 37.83
N SER A 225 13.77 -2.98 37.21
CA SER A 225 14.55 -4.22 37.29
C SER A 225 15.56 -4.24 38.45
N ALA A 226 15.68 -3.15 39.22
CA ALA A 226 16.66 -3.01 40.30
C ALA A 226 16.47 -3.96 41.49
N GLY A 227 15.45 -4.82 41.47
CA GLY A 227 15.12 -5.77 42.53
C GLY A 227 14.44 -5.10 43.73
N ASN A 228 14.63 -5.68 44.91
CA ASN A 228 13.91 -5.28 46.13
C ASN A 228 14.87 -4.72 47.19
N TYR A 229 14.35 -3.78 47.99
CA TYR A 229 14.92 -3.36 49.26
C TYR A 229 14.79 -4.45 50.32
N THR A 230 15.53 -4.31 51.43
CA THR A 230 15.64 -5.33 52.49
C THR A 230 14.31 -5.67 53.18
N ASN A 231 13.30 -4.81 53.08
CA ASN A 231 11.95 -5.06 53.60
C ASN A 231 11.04 -5.82 52.60
N GLY A 232 11.54 -6.17 51.42
CA GLY A 232 10.82 -6.89 50.36
C GLY A 232 10.13 -6.00 49.32
N ASN A 233 10.05 -4.67 49.52
CA ASN A 233 9.47 -3.75 48.54
C ASN A 233 10.44 -3.49 47.38
N ALA A 234 9.93 -3.24 46.18
CA ALA A 234 10.76 -2.97 45.01
C ALA A 234 11.54 -1.66 45.17
N TRP A 235 12.80 -1.62 44.74
CA TRP A 235 13.66 -0.42 44.88
C TRP A 235 13.05 0.84 44.27
N TRP A 236 12.36 0.69 43.14
CA TRP A 236 11.70 1.81 42.48
C TRP A 236 10.54 2.41 43.28
N ARG A 237 10.00 1.69 44.26
CA ARG A 237 8.95 2.20 45.14
C ARG A 237 9.48 2.86 46.40
N MET A 238 10.77 2.71 46.70
CA MET A 238 11.38 3.28 47.90
C MET A 238 11.65 4.77 47.69
N SER A 239 11.38 5.59 48.70
CA SER A 239 11.72 7.02 48.68
C SER A 239 13.24 7.26 48.56
N ALA A 240 13.58 8.49 48.17
CA ALA A 240 14.95 8.89 47.86
C ALA A 240 16.02 8.61 48.95
N PRO A 241 15.79 8.80 50.26
CA PRO A 241 16.81 8.58 51.28
C PRO A 241 17.42 7.18 51.23
N TYR A 242 16.58 6.17 51.04
CA TYR A 242 16.97 4.76 50.97
C TYR A 242 17.82 4.50 49.72
N TRP A 243 17.41 5.07 48.59
CA TRP A 243 18.12 4.93 47.33
C TRP A 243 19.48 5.63 47.37
N LEU A 244 19.54 6.85 47.90
CA LEU A 244 20.78 7.61 48.05
C LEU A 244 21.76 6.90 49.00
N LYS A 245 21.29 6.37 50.12
CA LYS A 245 22.10 5.51 50.99
C LYS A 245 22.64 4.28 50.25
N ASN A 246 21.79 3.60 49.48
CA ASN A 246 22.18 2.45 48.66
C ASN A 246 23.21 2.80 47.57
N LYS A 247 23.18 4.04 47.06
CA LYS A 247 24.17 4.57 46.11
C LYS A 247 25.44 5.13 46.76
N GLY A 248 25.56 5.05 48.08
CA GLY A 248 26.77 5.42 48.82
C GLY A 248 26.92 6.92 49.07
N TYR A 249 25.83 7.69 49.02
CA TYR A 249 25.87 9.10 49.43
C TYR A 249 26.18 9.20 50.94
N PRO A 250 26.85 10.28 51.39
CA PRO A 250 27.16 10.44 52.81
C PRO A 250 25.89 10.68 53.64
N CYS A 251 25.95 10.37 54.93
CA CYS A 251 24.82 10.58 55.84
C CYS A 251 24.37 12.05 55.89
N SER A 252 25.27 13.02 55.67
CA SER A 252 24.91 14.44 55.55
C SER A 252 23.94 14.76 54.40
N VAL A 253 23.82 13.87 53.40
CA VAL A 253 22.89 14.00 52.27
C VAL A 253 21.58 13.26 52.52
N TYR A 254 21.64 11.97 52.87
CA TYR A 254 20.43 11.13 52.90
C TYR A 254 19.70 11.14 54.25
N ALA A 255 20.33 11.60 55.34
CA ALA A 255 19.72 11.54 56.66
C ALA A 255 18.70 12.66 56.90
N ASN A 256 17.83 12.41 57.86
CA ASN A 256 16.77 13.33 58.26
C ASN A 256 17.27 14.63 58.92
N SER A 257 16.34 15.51 59.29
CA SER A 257 16.63 16.72 60.06
C SER A 257 17.31 16.45 61.41
N THR A 258 17.01 15.31 62.04
CA THR A 258 17.68 14.82 63.26
C THR A 258 19.06 14.20 62.98
N GLY A 259 19.39 14.09 61.69
CA GLY A 259 20.38 13.25 61.00
C GLY A 259 20.77 11.95 61.67
N ASP A 260 19.75 11.14 61.89
CA ASP A 260 19.85 9.70 62.08
C ASP A 260 20.18 9.02 60.74
N CYS A 261 21.27 8.27 60.70
CA CYS A 261 21.71 7.54 59.50
C CYS A 261 21.03 6.15 59.35
N ASN A 262 20.25 5.72 60.34
CA ASN A 262 19.66 4.38 60.44
C ASN A 262 18.23 4.31 59.87
N LEU A 263 18.11 4.60 58.57
CA LEU A 263 16.83 4.52 57.84
C LEU A 263 16.12 3.16 57.98
N GLY A 264 14.79 3.19 58.06
CA GLY A 264 13.90 2.02 58.11
C GLY A 264 13.76 1.41 59.49
N SER A 265 14.27 2.07 60.52
CA SER A 265 14.26 1.61 61.92
C SER A 265 14.31 2.74 62.95
N GLY A 266 14.44 4.00 62.49
CA GLY A 266 14.53 5.19 63.32
C GLY A 266 13.17 5.86 63.59
N ALA A 267 13.22 7.12 64.03
CA ALA A 267 12.03 7.98 64.06
C ALA A 267 11.52 8.24 62.62
N SER A 268 10.20 8.39 62.44
CA SER A 268 9.51 8.58 61.14
C SER A 268 10.33 9.33 60.09
N GLU A 269 10.49 8.74 58.90
CA GLU A 269 11.28 9.27 57.78
C GLU A 269 10.48 10.13 56.78
N THR A 270 9.23 10.50 57.11
CA THR A 270 8.34 11.33 56.27
C THR A 270 8.90 12.70 55.88
N GLY A 271 9.91 13.22 56.60
CA GLY A 271 10.55 14.51 56.28
C GLY A 271 11.82 14.37 55.43
N ASP A 272 12.24 13.15 55.09
CA ASP A 272 13.62 12.85 54.70
C ASP A 272 13.82 12.90 53.18
N GLY A 273 12.77 12.57 52.42
CA GLY A 273 12.75 12.68 50.95
C GLY A 273 12.89 14.12 50.47
N ILE A 274 12.23 15.06 51.16
CA ILE A 274 12.19 16.49 50.78
C ILE A 274 13.58 17.13 50.81
N ARG A 275 14.42 16.76 51.79
CA ARG A 275 15.77 17.33 51.95
C ARG A 275 16.83 16.53 51.20
N SER A 276 16.73 15.22 51.14
CA SER A 276 17.82 14.40 50.61
C SER A 276 18.06 14.58 49.11
N ARG A 277 16.99 14.78 48.32
CA ARG A 277 17.07 15.00 46.86
C ARG A 277 17.77 16.32 46.48
N PRO A 278 17.39 17.49 47.02
CA PRO A 278 18.09 18.74 46.72
C PRO A 278 19.54 18.75 47.24
N LEU A 279 19.77 18.17 48.43
CA LEU A 279 21.12 18.02 49.01
C LEU A 279 22.02 17.09 48.20
N ALA A 280 21.47 16.00 47.65
CA ALA A 280 22.19 15.12 46.73
C ALA A 280 22.57 15.86 45.44
N SER A 281 21.71 16.75 44.98
CA SER A 281 22.04 17.66 43.89
C SER A 281 23.26 18.49 44.24
N ASP A 282 23.29 19.14 45.40
CA ASP A 282 24.44 19.93 45.85
C ASP A 282 25.72 19.11 45.92
N TYR A 283 25.65 17.92 46.50
CA TYR A 283 26.75 16.96 46.53
C TYR A 283 27.30 16.62 45.13
N ASP A 284 26.41 16.39 44.17
CA ASP A 284 26.78 16.02 42.81
C ASP A 284 27.24 17.18 41.92
N ASN A 285 27.09 18.44 42.37
CA ASN A 285 27.36 19.64 41.57
C ASN A 285 26.73 19.58 40.16
N CYS A 286 25.39 19.52 40.11
CA CYS A 286 24.59 19.58 38.88
C CYS A 286 24.28 21.04 38.52
N ASP A 287 24.05 21.30 37.23
CA ASP A 287 23.74 22.63 36.70
C ASP A 287 22.32 23.09 37.07
N ILE A 288 21.35 22.15 37.07
CA ILE A 288 19.95 22.42 37.43
C ILE A 288 19.36 21.25 38.23
N TYR A 289 18.29 21.55 38.97
CA TYR A 289 17.48 20.59 39.72
C TYR A 289 16.01 20.66 39.28
N ILE A 290 15.42 19.49 38.99
CA ILE A 290 14.02 19.39 38.59
C ILE A 290 13.33 18.37 39.51
N SER A 291 12.40 18.87 40.33
CA SER A 291 11.44 18.03 41.05
C SER A 291 10.17 17.84 40.23
N HIS A 292 9.69 16.60 40.15
CA HIS A 292 8.51 16.22 39.38
C HIS A 292 7.44 15.64 40.30
N HIS A 293 6.26 16.24 40.22
CA HIS A 293 5.09 15.95 41.04
C HIS A 293 3.80 15.95 40.22
N THR A 294 2.73 15.44 40.82
CA THR A 294 1.35 15.60 40.34
C THR A 294 0.44 16.00 41.50
N ASN A 295 -0.58 16.80 41.21
CA ASN A 295 -1.33 17.51 42.24
C ASN A 295 -2.60 16.77 42.68
N ALA A 296 -3.13 17.14 43.85
CA ALA A 296 -4.47 16.79 44.31
C ALA A 296 -5.11 17.95 45.09
N LEU A 297 -6.43 18.05 45.02
CA LEU A 297 -7.21 19.13 45.63
C LEU A 297 -8.60 18.71 46.12
N ALA A 298 -9.34 17.92 45.34
CA ALA A 298 -10.75 17.63 45.56
C ALA A 298 -11.01 16.22 46.11
N GLY A 299 -9.97 15.38 46.20
CA GLY A 299 -10.14 13.94 46.28
C GLY A 299 -10.71 13.40 44.97
N ASN A 300 -11.16 12.14 44.96
CA ASN A 300 -11.67 11.49 43.74
C ASN A 300 -12.79 12.30 43.08
N CYS A 301 -12.43 13.02 42.02
CA CYS A 301 -13.29 13.98 41.33
C CYS A 301 -13.59 13.50 39.91
N TYR A 302 -14.83 13.69 39.47
CA TYR A 302 -15.29 13.39 38.12
C TYR A 302 -16.04 14.58 37.50
N GLY A 303 -15.85 14.80 36.21
CA GLY A 303 -16.55 15.81 35.42
C GLY A 303 -15.81 17.15 35.27
N THR A 304 -16.46 18.10 34.61
CA THR A 304 -15.84 19.35 34.16
C THR A 304 -15.51 20.36 35.27
N SER A 305 -16.06 20.15 36.48
CA SER A 305 -15.74 20.96 37.66
C SER A 305 -14.44 20.55 38.34
N CYS A 306 -13.83 19.44 37.94
CA CYS A 306 -12.59 18.99 38.54
C CYS A 306 -11.41 19.91 38.20
N PRO A 307 -10.46 20.08 39.15
CA PRO A 307 -9.24 20.81 38.89
C PRO A 307 -8.46 20.12 37.76
N ASN A 308 -7.84 20.93 36.92
CA ASN A 308 -6.98 20.45 35.83
C ASN A 308 -5.82 21.40 35.59
N GLY A 309 -4.82 20.90 34.89
CA GLY A 309 -3.74 21.71 34.33
C GLY A 309 -2.40 21.61 35.06
N THR A 310 -1.44 22.38 34.58
CA THR A 310 -0.03 22.31 34.99
C THR A 310 0.42 23.61 35.64
N ILE A 311 1.16 23.53 36.75
CA ILE A 311 1.88 24.66 37.36
C ILE A 311 3.34 24.29 37.62
N THR A 312 4.26 25.24 37.40
CA THR A 312 5.67 25.07 37.73
C THR A 312 6.11 26.09 38.78
N TYR A 313 6.58 25.61 39.92
CA TYR A 313 7.07 26.42 41.02
C TYR A 313 8.58 26.67 40.92
N TYR A 314 8.98 27.86 41.38
CA TYR A 314 10.35 28.28 41.64
C TYR A 314 10.39 28.96 43.02
N ASP A 315 11.57 29.16 43.59
CA ASP A 315 11.70 29.79 44.90
C ASP A 315 12.56 31.06 44.83
N THR A 316 12.10 32.16 45.43
CA THR A 316 12.89 33.41 45.56
C THR A 316 13.22 33.78 47.01
N SER A 317 13.04 32.86 47.95
CA SER A 317 13.32 33.12 49.36
C SER A 317 14.81 33.39 49.60
N SER A 318 15.11 33.99 50.76
CA SER A 318 16.44 34.54 51.05
C SER A 318 17.54 33.50 51.25
N GLU A 319 17.21 32.21 51.40
CA GLU A 319 18.19 31.13 51.65
C GLU A 319 19.18 31.01 50.48
N HIS A 320 18.68 31.16 49.23
CA HIS A 320 19.46 31.12 47.99
C HIS A 320 18.98 32.17 46.97
N ALA A 321 18.80 33.41 47.44
CA ALA A 321 18.20 34.51 46.64
C ALA A 321 18.88 34.73 45.27
N ASP A 322 20.19 34.50 45.17
CA ASP A 322 20.98 34.66 43.93
C ASP A 322 20.48 33.75 42.80
N TRP A 323 19.81 32.64 43.12
CA TRP A 323 19.28 31.69 42.14
C TRP A 323 17.83 31.95 41.76
N GLY A 324 17.09 32.75 42.53
CA GLY A 324 15.63 32.89 42.36
C GLY A 324 15.21 33.41 40.98
N ALA A 325 15.96 34.36 40.42
CA ALA A 325 15.69 34.86 39.06
C ALA A 325 15.94 33.79 37.99
N VAL A 326 17.00 32.99 38.16
CA VAL A 326 17.40 31.95 37.21
C VAL A 326 16.44 30.75 37.28
N SER A 327 16.04 30.35 38.48
CA SER A 327 14.99 29.36 38.74
C SER A 327 13.66 29.77 38.11
N LYS A 328 13.31 31.06 38.21
CA LYS A 328 12.12 31.61 37.54
C LYS A 328 12.21 31.48 36.02
N THR A 329 13.35 31.81 35.40
CA THR A 329 13.54 31.63 33.96
C THR A 329 13.37 30.16 33.58
N LEU A 330 14.02 29.24 34.30
CA LEU A 330 13.89 27.79 34.06
C LEU A 330 12.41 27.34 34.16
N ALA A 331 11.70 27.76 35.20
CA ALA A 331 10.28 27.44 35.39
C ALA A 331 9.43 27.94 34.23
N GLN A 332 9.68 29.17 33.76
CA GLN A 332 8.93 29.75 32.64
C GLN A 332 9.18 29.01 31.32
N LYS A 333 10.42 28.60 31.04
CA LYS A 333 10.75 27.82 29.84
C LYS A 333 10.11 26.44 29.86
N VAL A 334 10.20 25.74 30.99
CA VAL A 334 9.59 24.41 31.18
C VAL A 334 8.07 24.49 31.10
N GLN A 335 7.44 25.41 31.83
CA GLN A 335 5.99 25.63 31.80
C GLN A 335 5.50 25.91 30.37
N ALA A 336 6.13 26.86 29.67
CA ALA A 336 5.72 27.24 28.33
C ALA A 336 5.84 26.07 27.35
N ALA A 337 6.91 25.28 27.43
CA ALA A 337 7.11 24.12 26.58
C ALA A 337 6.06 23.02 26.83
N VAL A 338 5.80 22.68 28.11
CA VAL A 338 4.81 21.67 28.49
C VAL A 338 3.40 22.07 28.05
N ILE A 339 2.97 23.29 28.37
CA ILE A 339 1.64 23.79 27.97
C ILE A 339 1.49 23.80 26.44
N SER A 340 2.53 24.24 25.72
CA SER A 340 2.53 24.23 24.26
C SER A 340 2.38 22.81 23.70
N ALA A 341 3.12 21.84 24.21
CA ALA A 341 3.06 20.46 23.75
C ALA A 341 1.71 19.80 24.05
N ILE A 342 1.14 20.00 25.24
CA ILE A 342 -0.18 19.44 25.57
C ILE A 342 -1.26 20.02 24.63
N LYS A 343 -1.27 21.35 24.44
CA LYS A 343 -2.27 22.01 23.61
C LYS A 343 -2.14 21.69 22.12
N THR A 344 -0.92 21.58 21.61
CA THR A 344 -0.67 21.49 20.15
C THR A 344 -0.29 20.10 19.66
N LYS A 345 0.34 19.27 20.49
CA LYS A 345 0.84 17.93 20.10
C LYS A 345 0.00 16.81 20.70
N TYR A 346 -0.40 16.94 21.96
CA TYR A 346 -1.38 16.05 22.59
C TYR A 346 -2.82 16.41 22.21
N THR A 347 -3.05 17.65 21.75
CA THR A 347 -4.31 18.19 21.21
C THR A 347 -5.43 18.45 22.21
N ASP A 348 -5.10 18.69 23.49
CA ASP A 348 -6.06 19.24 24.46
C ASP A 348 -5.88 20.77 24.59
N SER A 349 -6.61 21.52 23.75
CA SER A 349 -6.59 23.00 23.78
C SER A 349 -7.19 23.58 25.07
N SER A 350 -7.97 22.78 25.81
CA SER A 350 -8.62 23.18 27.06
C SER A 350 -7.76 22.92 28.30
N TRP A 351 -6.54 22.40 28.15
CA TRP A 351 -5.61 22.20 29.26
C TRP A 351 -5.28 23.53 29.93
N TYR A 352 -5.53 23.61 31.24
CA TYR A 352 -5.39 24.87 31.96
C TYR A 352 -3.92 25.19 32.24
N ASP A 353 -3.50 26.38 31.82
CA ASP A 353 -2.16 26.90 32.12
C ASP A 353 -2.21 27.65 33.45
N ARG A 354 -1.79 26.98 34.51
CA ARG A 354 -1.74 27.55 35.85
C ARG A 354 -0.50 28.42 36.06
N GLY A 355 0.36 28.55 35.05
CA GLY A 355 1.49 29.48 35.00
C GLY A 355 2.69 29.02 35.83
N THR A 356 3.47 30.01 36.27
CA THR A 356 4.57 29.79 37.22
C THR A 356 4.28 30.52 38.52
N ALA A 357 4.73 29.97 39.64
CA ALA A 357 4.48 30.52 40.97
C ALA A 357 5.74 30.50 41.84
N ASP A 358 5.89 31.52 42.66
CA ASP A 358 6.95 31.57 43.68
C ASP A 358 6.48 30.83 44.93
N SER A 359 7.22 29.80 45.36
CA SER A 359 6.92 29.05 46.58
C SER A 359 7.21 29.81 47.85
N GLY A 360 7.92 30.95 47.81
CA GLY A 360 8.09 31.82 48.98
C GLY A 360 8.79 31.16 50.17
N GLY A 361 9.56 30.09 49.93
CA GLY A 361 10.23 29.26 50.92
C GLY A 361 9.42 28.05 51.38
N ASP A 362 8.27 27.75 50.80
CA ASP A 362 7.38 26.67 51.26
C ASP A 362 7.88 25.26 50.91
N PHE A 363 8.60 25.11 49.80
CA PHE A 363 9.00 23.81 49.26
C PHE A 363 10.49 23.56 49.45
N GLY A 364 10.84 22.69 50.41
CA GLY A 364 12.23 22.34 50.69
C GLY A 364 12.98 21.82 49.46
N GLU A 365 12.30 21.13 48.54
CA GLU A 365 12.91 20.59 47.32
C GLU A 365 13.50 21.65 46.38
N ILE A 366 12.97 22.86 46.39
CA ILE A 366 13.42 23.95 45.51
C ILE A 366 13.96 25.15 46.28
N ARG A 367 13.74 25.20 47.60
CA ARG A 367 14.38 26.16 48.51
C ARG A 367 15.81 25.76 48.86
N ILE A 368 16.07 24.47 49.07
CA ILE A 368 17.35 23.94 49.55
C ILE A 368 18.47 23.90 48.48
N PRO A 369 18.21 23.57 47.19
CA PRO A 369 19.29 23.51 46.21
C PRO A 369 20.00 24.86 46.08
N ASN A 370 21.33 24.87 46.20
CA ASN A 370 22.14 26.03 45.88
C ASN A 370 22.44 26.12 44.37
N ARG A 371 21.38 26.15 43.56
CA ARG A 371 21.38 26.18 42.08
C ARG A 371 19.99 26.53 41.53
N ALA A 372 19.88 26.69 40.21
CA ALA A 372 18.60 26.81 39.55
C ALA A 372 17.75 25.54 39.76
N ALA A 373 16.57 25.72 40.35
CA ALA A 373 15.71 24.64 40.82
C ALA A 373 14.24 24.92 40.54
N ILE A 374 13.50 23.89 40.09
CA ILE A 374 12.06 23.97 39.85
C ILE A 374 11.34 22.73 40.38
N LEU A 375 10.06 22.90 40.71
CA LEU A 375 9.13 21.82 41.05
C LEU A 375 7.94 21.95 40.12
N ILE A 376 7.65 20.91 39.35
CA ILE A 376 6.48 20.90 38.48
C ILE A 376 5.38 20.02 39.06
N GLU A 377 4.18 20.58 39.17
CA GLU A 377 2.95 19.84 39.36
C GLU A 377 2.31 19.64 37.98
N LEU A 378 2.55 18.45 37.40
CA LEU A 378 2.25 18.24 35.98
C LEU A 378 0.75 18.26 35.69
N ALA A 379 -0.04 17.59 36.52
CA ALA A 379 -1.47 17.36 36.32
C ALA A 379 -2.12 16.95 37.64
N PHE A 380 -3.46 17.00 37.73
CA PHE A 380 -4.20 16.56 38.93
C PHE A 380 -4.48 15.06 38.92
N HIS A 381 -3.85 14.30 39.81
CA HIS A 381 -4.02 12.84 39.88
C HIS A 381 -5.34 12.40 40.54
N ASP A 382 -6.10 13.33 41.13
CA ASP A 382 -7.42 13.11 41.71
C ASP A 382 -8.58 13.58 40.79
N SER A 383 -8.28 14.13 39.61
CA SER A 383 -9.26 14.35 38.52
C SER A 383 -9.36 13.11 37.63
N CYS A 384 -10.25 12.20 38.03
CA CYS A 384 -10.24 10.79 37.64
C CYS A 384 -10.52 10.52 36.15
N ASP A 385 -11.36 11.33 35.52
CA ASP A 385 -11.82 11.18 34.14
C ASP A 385 -11.12 12.09 33.13
N ARG A 386 -10.13 12.88 33.59
CA ARG A 386 -9.34 13.77 32.72
C ARG A 386 -7.84 13.71 32.99
N ASP A 387 -7.34 14.45 33.97
CA ASP A 387 -5.89 14.59 34.21
C ASP A 387 -5.30 13.25 34.67
N ALA A 388 -5.95 12.56 35.60
CA ALA A 388 -5.55 11.22 36.02
C ALA A 388 -5.68 10.22 34.87
N ALA A 389 -6.66 10.38 33.96
CA ALA A 389 -6.76 9.57 32.75
C ALA A 389 -5.57 9.79 31.80
N TYR A 390 -5.10 11.03 31.66
CA TYR A 390 -3.93 11.37 30.83
C TYR A 390 -2.64 10.91 31.48
N LEU A 391 -2.53 11.02 32.81
CA LEU A 391 -1.41 10.45 33.58
C LEU A 391 -1.32 8.92 33.46
N LYS A 392 -2.29 8.23 32.85
CA LYS A 392 -2.24 6.77 32.58
C LYS A 392 -1.83 6.46 31.14
N ASP A 393 -1.90 7.45 30.26
CA ASP A 393 -1.55 7.32 28.85
C ASP A 393 -0.06 7.59 28.66
N ASN A 394 0.70 6.56 28.29
CA ASN A 394 2.13 6.66 28.10
C ASN A 394 2.51 7.66 27.00
N PHE A 395 1.64 7.90 26.01
CA PHE A 395 1.87 8.94 25.01
C PHE A 395 1.83 10.34 25.62
N PHE A 396 0.87 10.66 26.50
CA PHE A 396 0.81 11.90 27.27
C PHE A 396 2.06 12.08 28.14
N ARG A 397 2.44 11.05 28.90
CA ARG A 397 3.64 11.08 29.75
C ARG A 397 4.90 11.40 28.93
N SER A 398 5.08 10.66 27.84
CA SER A 398 6.17 10.85 26.89
C SER A 398 6.16 12.26 26.27
N THR A 399 4.97 12.78 25.93
CA THR A 399 4.79 14.13 25.36
C THR A 399 5.23 15.20 26.35
N CYS A 400 4.76 15.11 27.59
CA CYS A 400 5.09 16.06 28.65
C CYS A 400 6.59 16.05 28.97
N MET A 401 7.20 14.86 29.03
CA MET A 401 8.63 14.76 29.32
C MET A 401 9.52 15.24 28.17
N TRP A 402 9.13 14.98 26.91
CA TRP A 402 9.83 15.58 25.78
C TRP A 402 9.74 17.12 25.85
N ALA A 403 8.58 17.64 26.25
CA ALA A 403 8.37 19.08 26.39
C ALA A 403 9.18 19.68 27.55
N MET A 404 9.29 18.99 28.69
CA MET A 404 10.20 19.38 29.77
C MET A 404 11.65 19.42 29.29
N TYR A 405 12.11 18.39 28.57
CA TYR A 405 13.42 18.36 27.91
C TYR A 405 13.62 19.57 26.99
N LYS A 406 12.64 19.88 26.13
CA LYS A 406 12.68 21.06 25.26
C LYS A 406 12.79 22.36 26.07
N GLY A 407 12.05 22.48 27.17
CA GLY A 407 12.13 23.64 28.07
C GLY A 407 13.49 23.77 28.75
N VAL A 408 14.13 22.66 29.10
CA VAL A 408 15.52 22.63 29.59
C VAL A 408 16.49 23.09 28.50
N CYS A 409 16.32 22.63 27.26
CA CYS A 409 17.12 23.11 26.12
C CYS A 409 16.96 24.62 25.91
N ASP A 410 15.73 25.14 25.93
CA ASP A 410 15.47 26.57 25.82
C ASP A 410 16.14 27.38 26.95
N TYR A 411 16.15 26.85 28.17
CA TYR A 411 16.82 27.46 29.31
C TYR A 411 18.33 27.53 29.11
N PHE A 412 18.94 26.47 28.59
CA PHE A 412 20.36 26.46 28.24
C PHE A 412 20.70 27.19 26.92
N GLY A 413 19.69 27.72 26.21
CA GLY A 413 19.89 28.39 24.94
C GLY A 413 20.36 27.46 23.82
N VAL A 414 19.96 26.18 23.87
CA VAL A 414 20.31 25.17 22.87
C VAL A 414 19.06 24.61 22.18
N THR A 415 19.24 24.07 20.98
CA THR A 415 18.18 23.35 20.27
C THR A 415 18.25 21.86 20.63
N PRO A 416 17.12 21.18 20.89
CA PRO A 416 17.05 19.72 20.98
C PRO A 416 17.75 19.04 19.80
N THR A 417 18.66 18.07 20.04
CA THR A 417 19.24 17.25 18.95
C THR A 417 18.17 16.40 18.28
N TRP A 418 17.22 15.92 19.07
CA TRP A 418 16.11 15.08 18.63
C TRP A 418 14.78 15.83 18.79
N ASP A 419 14.12 16.10 17.67
CA ASP A 419 12.82 16.77 17.61
C ASP A 419 11.67 15.85 18.10
N TYR A 420 10.48 16.43 18.28
CA TYR A 420 9.27 15.78 18.83
C TYR A 420 8.94 14.46 18.13
N TYR A 421 9.01 14.47 16.80
CA TYR A 421 8.93 13.27 15.98
C TYR A 421 10.29 13.04 15.31
N SER A 422 11.05 12.07 15.81
CA SER A 422 12.37 11.78 15.30
C SER A 422 12.74 10.32 15.49
N TYR A 423 13.61 9.82 14.61
CA TYR A 423 14.18 8.49 14.69
C TYR A 423 15.55 8.46 14.07
N GLU A 424 16.26 7.38 14.37
CA GLU A 424 17.52 7.00 13.76
C GLU A 424 17.32 5.68 13.01
N ILE A 425 17.90 5.57 11.81
CA ILE A 425 17.93 4.30 11.05
C ILE A 425 19.01 3.42 11.68
N VAL A 426 18.64 2.24 12.18
CA VAL A 426 19.59 1.30 12.81
C VAL A 426 20.13 0.33 11.77
N SER A 427 19.24 -0.32 11.02
CA SER A 427 19.60 -1.29 9.99
C SER A 427 18.45 -1.53 9.03
N ASN A 428 18.76 -2.05 7.85
CA ASN A 428 17.80 -2.68 6.96
C ASN A 428 18.50 -3.79 6.16
N ASP A 429 17.73 -4.75 5.65
CA ASP A 429 18.21 -5.84 4.79
C ASP A 429 17.62 -5.75 3.37
N ILE A 430 17.26 -4.54 2.93
CA ILE A 430 16.75 -4.30 1.58
C ILE A 430 17.88 -4.66 0.59
N PRO A 431 17.64 -5.58 -0.36
CA PRO A 431 18.67 -6.12 -1.23
C PRO A 431 19.18 -5.08 -2.25
N ASP A 432 20.41 -5.22 -2.71
CA ASP A 432 20.94 -4.43 -3.84
C ASP A 432 20.38 -4.92 -5.20
N THR A 433 19.99 -6.20 -5.29
CA THR A 433 19.51 -6.85 -6.51
C THR A 433 18.33 -7.79 -6.25
N MET A 434 17.40 -7.85 -7.19
CA MET A 434 16.30 -8.82 -7.22
C MET A 434 16.06 -9.30 -8.66
N ASN A 435 15.58 -10.51 -8.85
CA ASN A 435 15.15 -10.97 -10.19
C ASN A 435 13.72 -10.47 -10.49
N CYS A 436 13.36 -10.29 -11.76
CA CYS A 436 11.99 -9.94 -12.16
C CYS A 436 10.96 -10.85 -11.51
N GLY A 437 9.93 -10.26 -10.88
CA GLY A 437 8.86 -10.99 -10.18
C GLY A 437 9.27 -11.65 -8.85
N GLU A 438 10.55 -11.58 -8.44
CA GLU A 438 11.00 -12.11 -7.16
C GLU A 438 10.34 -11.34 -6.00
N THR A 439 9.88 -12.06 -4.98
CA THR A 439 9.40 -11.47 -3.72
C THR A 439 10.39 -11.75 -2.59
N LYS A 440 10.80 -10.72 -1.87
CA LYS A 440 11.61 -10.82 -0.64
C LYS A 440 10.90 -10.15 0.53
N THR A 441 10.92 -10.82 1.68
CA THR A 441 10.59 -10.19 2.96
C THR A 441 11.78 -9.39 3.44
N VAL A 442 11.57 -8.11 3.70
CA VAL A 442 12.59 -7.17 4.20
C VAL A 442 12.22 -6.63 5.57
N HIS A 443 13.23 -6.14 6.26
CA HIS A 443 13.22 -5.64 7.61
C HIS A 443 13.85 -4.25 7.64
N VAL A 444 13.15 -3.28 8.24
CA VAL A 444 13.67 -1.95 8.51
C VAL A 444 13.62 -1.72 10.02
N THR A 445 14.80 -1.66 10.65
CA THR A 445 14.92 -1.42 12.09
C THR A 445 15.24 0.04 12.36
N LEU A 446 14.36 0.70 13.10
CA LEU A 446 14.49 2.11 13.50
C LEU A 446 14.61 2.21 15.01
N ARG A 447 15.37 3.20 15.50
CA ARG A 447 15.41 3.58 16.91
C ARG A 447 14.55 4.81 17.14
N ASN A 448 13.62 4.74 18.08
CA ASN A 448 12.82 5.89 18.47
C ASN A 448 13.68 6.93 19.18
N ARG A 449 13.67 8.16 18.69
CA ARG A 449 14.38 9.32 19.28
C ARG A 449 13.41 10.43 19.70
N GLY A 450 12.15 10.34 19.29
CA GLY A 450 11.09 11.28 19.63
C GLY A 450 10.15 10.68 20.67
N VAL A 451 8.91 11.15 20.66
CA VAL A 451 7.86 10.62 21.56
C VAL A 451 7.52 9.17 21.29
N LEU A 452 6.95 8.49 22.29
CA LEU A 452 6.46 7.12 22.21
C LEU A 452 5.61 6.89 20.96
N TRP A 453 5.88 5.80 20.25
CA TRP A 453 5.12 5.39 19.08
C TRP A 453 4.16 4.26 19.42
N SER A 454 2.98 4.30 18.82
CA SER A 454 2.04 3.18 18.83
C SER A 454 1.07 3.30 17.66
N GLU A 455 0.47 2.17 17.28
CA GLU A 455 -0.59 2.17 16.27
C GLU A 455 -1.85 2.90 16.76
N ALA A 456 -2.14 2.89 18.07
CA ALA A 456 -3.22 3.68 18.65
C ALA A 456 -3.06 5.20 18.41
N ARG A 457 -1.81 5.65 18.23
CA ARG A 457 -1.46 7.03 17.86
C ARG A 457 -1.12 7.19 16.38
N GLN A 458 -1.32 6.13 15.59
CA GLN A 458 -1.13 6.02 14.15
C GLN A 458 0.30 6.33 13.68
N PHE A 459 1.30 5.92 14.46
CA PHE A 459 2.68 5.90 14.00
C PHE A 459 2.95 4.67 13.15
N ARG A 460 3.47 4.91 11.95
CA ARG A 460 3.68 3.86 10.93
C ARG A 460 4.96 4.15 10.15
N LEU A 461 5.48 3.13 9.49
CA LEU A 461 6.43 3.29 8.38
C LEU A 461 5.64 3.34 7.08
N GLY A 462 5.85 4.34 6.23
CA GLY A 462 5.11 4.50 4.99
C GLY A 462 6.01 4.62 3.76
N ALA A 463 5.51 4.14 2.62
CA ALA A 463 6.11 4.38 1.32
C ALA A 463 5.95 5.86 0.96
N VAL A 464 7.04 6.54 0.63
CA VAL A 464 7.02 7.98 0.35
C VAL A 464 6.14 8.26 -0.87
N GLY A 465 5.31 9.31 -0.79
CA GLY A 465 4.36 9.62 -1.87
C GLY A 465 3.19 8.64 -1.98
N ASP A 466 3.02 7.74 -1.01
CA ASP A 466 1.99 6.70 -0.98
C ASP A 466 2.08 5.72 -2.15
N SER A 467 3.32 5.47 -2.62
CA SER A 467 3.60 4.54 -3.70
C SER A 467 5.00 3.94 -3.54
N ASP A 468 5.17 2.66 -3.88
CA ASP A 468 6.47 2.03 -3.99
C ASP A 468 6.47 1.11 -5.22
N PRO A 469 7.51 1.10 -6.07
CA PRO A 469 7.53 0.26 -7.27
C PRO A 469 7.58 -1.24 -6.97
N PHE A 470 7.94 -1.62 -5.74
CA PHE A 470 8.05 -3.01 -5.32
C PHE A 470 6.85 -3.51 -4.52
N THR A 471 5.90 -2.64 -4.13
CA THR A 471 4.75 -3.11 -3.34
C THR A 471 3.55 -2.17 -3.42
N THR A 472 2.35 -2.74 -3.33
CA THR A 472 1.11 -1.97 -3.18
C THR A 472 0.85 -1.59 -1.73
N GLN A 473 1.60 -2.15 -0.78
CA GLN A 473 1.52 -1.78 0.63
C GLN A 473 2.11 -0.39 0.83
N THR A 474 1.30 0.58 1.24
CA THR A 474 1.76 1.94 1.50
C THR A 474 2.13 2.19 2.96
N ARG A 475 1.76 1.28 3.87
CA ARG A 475 1.94 1.40 5.33
C ARG A 475 2.32 0.07 5.99
N SER A 476 3.28 0.13 6.90
CA SER A 476 3.61 -0.92 7.86
C SER A 476 3.36 -0.41 9.29
N THR A 477 2.58 -1.14 10.06
CA THR A 477 2.06 -0.72 11.38
C THR A 477 2.99 -1.14 12.52
N ILE A 478 2.77 -0.51 13.69
CA ILE A 478 3.48 -0.85 14.92
C ILE A 478 2.62 -1.80 15.77
N SER A 479 3.23 -2.84 16.33
CA SER A 479 2.62 -3.67 17.37
C SER A 479 3.08 -3.19 18.75
N GLY A 480 2.12 -2.85 19.62
CA GLY A 480 2.39 -2.35 20.97
C GLY A 480 2.90 -0.90 20.99
N GLU A 481 3.63 -0.57 22.07
CA GLU A 481 4.28 0.72 22.27
C GLU A 481 5.78 0.61 22.05
N VAL A 482 6.37 1.59 21.36
CA VAL A 482 7.81 1.73 21.16
C VAL A 482 8.27 2.95 21.96
N GLU A 483 8.81 2.69 23.15
CA GLU A 483 9.33 3.72 24.03
C GLU A 483 10.47 4.52 23.37
N PRO A 484 10.72 5.77 23.78
CA PRO A 484 11.92 6.50 23.38
C PRO A 484 13.19 5.70 23.66
N SER A 485 14.18 5.79 22.78
CA SER A 485 15.41 4.99 22.69
C SER A 485 15.25 3.51 22.30
N ALA A 486 14.04 2.94 22.35
CA ALA A 486 13.80 1.57 21.92
C ALA A 486 13.90 1.42 20.40
N THR A 487 14.21 0.22 19.93
CA THR A 487 14.21 -0.13 18.51
C THR A 487 12.95 -0.88 18.13
N TYR A 488 12.44 -0.64 16.92
CA TYR A 488 11.35 -1.41 16.32
C TYR A 488 11.72 -1.82 14.90
N THR A 489 11.41 -3.07 14.56
CA THR A 489 11.66 -3.64 13.22
C THR A 489 10.34 -3.77 12.48
N PHE A 490 10.21 -3.03 11.38
CA PHE A 490 9.12 -3.17 10.43
C PHE A 490 9.45 -4.30 9.47
N THR A 491 8.50 -5.22 9.26
CA THR A 491 8.62 -6.33 8.32
C THR A 491 7.56 -6.19 7.23
N PHE A 492 7.96 -6.26 5.96
CA PHE A 492 7.06 -6.22 4.82
C PHE A 492 7.69 -6.88 3.59
N ASN A 493 6.87 -7.16 2.58
CA ASN A 493 7.33 -7.82 1.35
C ASN A 493 7.54 -6.79 0.23
N LEU A 494 8.65 -6.94 -0.48
CA LEU A 494 8.95 -6.27 -1.74
C LEU A 494 8.91 -7.30 -2.87
N THR A 495 8.21 -7.00 -3.95
CA THR A 495 8.11 -7.80 -5.18
C THR A 495 8.67 -7.00 -6.34
N ALA A 496 9.73 -7.51 -6.98
CA ALA A 496 10.36 -6.85 -8.11
C ALA A 496 9.40 -6.72 -9.31
N PRO A 497 9.37 -5.56 -9.99
CA PRO A 497 8.71 -5.41 -11.29
C PRO A 497 9.12 -6.48 -12.30
N MET A 498 8.25 -6.75 -13.28
CA MET A 498 8.54 -7.70 -14.38
C MET A 498 9.46 -7.11 -15.46
N THR A 499 9.80 -5.82 -15.37
CA THR A 499 10.70 -5.16 -16.32
C THR A 499 12.06 -4.98 -15.64
N PRO A 500 13.16 -5.46 -16.24
CA PRO A 500 14.50 -5.20 -15.72
C PRO A 500 14.82 -3.70 -15.67
N GLY A 501 15.57 -3.28 -14.65
CA GLY A 501 15.95 -1.88 -14.48
C GLY A 501 16.32 -1.51 -13.05
N ALA A 502 16.79 -0.28 -12.84
CA ALA A 502 17.02 0.25 -11.50
C ALA A 502 15.76 0.93 -10.99
N TYR A 503 15.25 0.47 -9.85
CA TYR A 503 14.11 1.07 -9.17
C TYR A 503 14.53 1.52 -7.77
N THR A 504 13.83 2.50 -7.20
CA THR A 504 14.10 2.98 -5.84
C THR A 504 12.91 2.65 -4.97
N THR A 505 13.16 2.00 -3.84
CA THR A 505 12.22 1.91 -2.73
C THR A 505 12.58 2.98 -1.71
N ASP A 506 11.58 3.66 -1.16
CA ASP A 506 11.79 4.71 -0.17
C ASP A 506 10.70 4.74 0.91
N TRP A 507 11.15 4.58 2.16
CA TRP A 507 10.29 4.45 3.31
C TRP A 507 10.63 5.46 4.37
N ARG A 508 9.60 6.06 5.00
CA ARG A 508 9.78 7.09 6.02
C ARG A 508 8.72 6.95 7.10
N MET A 509 9.06 7.27 8.34
CA MET A 509 8.04 7.28 9.39
C MET A 509 7.05 8.42 9.17
N LEU A 510 5.81 8.16 9.54
CA LEU A 510 4.77 9.17 9.64
C LEU A 510 3.88 8.91 10.84
N ARG A 511 3.24 9.98 11.28
CA ARG A 511 2.04 9.92 12.12
C ARG A 511 0.86 10.30 11.24
N GLU A 512 -0.09 9.38 11.07
CA GLU A 512 -1.10 9.57 10.03
C GLU A 512 -1.93 10.83 10.20
N SER A 513 -2.22 11.48 9.07
CA SER A 513 -2.92 12.76 9.00
C SER A 513 -2.26 13.90 9.81
N VAL A 514 -1.04 13.70 10.33
CA VAL A 514 -0.30 14.70 11.09
C VAL A 514 0.95 15.13 10.32
N THR A 515 1.93 14.23 10.13
CA THR A 515 3.19 14.60 9.47
C THR A 515 4.06 13.39 9.12
N TRP A 516 4.88 13.53 8.08
CA TRP A 516 6.03 12.67 7.79
C TRP A 516 7.27 13.22 8.51
N PHE A 517 8.07 12.36 9.12
CA PHE A 517 9.20 12.81 9.95
C PHE A 517 10.45 11.94 9.80
N GLY A 518 11.58 12.40 10.35
CA GLY A 518 12.87 11.70 10.31
C GLY A 518 13.47 11.49 8.91
N PRO A 519 14.58 10.74 8.79
CA PRO A 519 15.30 10.50 7.54
C PRO A 519 14.66 9.38 6.69
N THR A 520 14.51 9.56 5.38
CA THR A 520 14.00 8.50 4.49
C THR A 520 14.99 7.33 4.37
N VAL A 521 14.52 6.10 4.58
CA VAL A 521 15.21 4.86 4.20
C VAL A 521 15.02 4.66 2.71
N SER A 522 16.01 5.06 1.90
CA SER A 522 15.96 4.94 0.45
C SER A 522 17.03 3.99 -0.06
N LYS A 523 16.65 3.09 -0.97
CA LYS A 523 17.54 2.10 -1.56
C LYS A 523 17.22 1.93 -3.05
N SER A 524 18.24 2.04 -3.90
CA SER A 524 18.14 1.63 -5.30
C SER A 524 18.42 0.14 -5.41
N ILE A 525 17.47 -0.59 -5.98
CA ILE A 525 17.54 -2.04 -6.22
C ILE A 525 17.60 -2.24 -7.74
N THR A 526 18.57 -3.02 -8.19
CA THR A 526 18.67 -3.43 -9.59
C THR A 526 17.83 -4.69 -9.80
N VAL A 527 16.79 -4.57 -10.62
CA VAL A 527 15.94 -5.68 -11.05
C VAL A 527 16.57 -6.33 -12.28
N LEU A 528 16.97 -7.58 -12.13
CA LEU A 528 17.63 -8.40 -13.15
C LEU A 528 16.62 -9.27 -13.87
N ASP A 529 16.86 -9.52 -15.16
CA ASP A 529 16.16 -10.57 -15.87
C ASP A 529 16.64 -11.94 -15.33
N PRO A 530 15.76 -12.82 -14.84
CA PRO A 530 16.16 -14.11 -14.27
C PRO A 530 16.88 -15.04 -15.24
N THR A 531 16.87 -14.76 -16.55
CA THR A 531 17.60 -15.55 -17.55
C THR A 531 18.15 -14.66 -18.67
N PRO A 532 19.44 -14.29 -18.66
CA PRO A 532 20.15 -14.14 -19.91
C PRO A 532 20.13 -15.51 -20.59
N ASP A 533 19.35 -15.64 -21.64
CA ASP A 533 19.43 -16.80 -22.51
C ASP A 533 20.60 -16.61 -23.46
N ASP A 534 21.64 -17.45 -23.31
CA ASP A 534 22.80 -17.48 -24.21
C ASP A 534 22.79 -18.75 -25.09
N GLU A 535 21.76 -19.61 -24.96
CA GLU A 535 21.65 -20.83 -25.75
C GLU A 535 20.81 -20.56 -27.00
N PRO A 536 21.38 -20.65 -28.22
CA PRO A 536 20.57 -20.51 -29.41
C PRO A 536 19.63 -21.72 -29.58
N PRO A 537 18.45 -21.52 -30.20
CA PRO A 537 17.56 -22.62 -30.55
C PRO A 537 18.26 -23.73 -31.36
N SER A 538 17.70 -24.93 -31.38
CA SER A 538 18.17 -25.97 -32.30
C SER A 538 17.96 -25.56 -33.77
N ALA A 539 18.83 -26.03 -34.66
CA ALA A 539 18.66 -25.78 -36.10
C ALA A 539 17.36 -26.43 -36.60
N PRO A 540 16.52 -25.73 -37.39
CA PRO A 540 15.36 -26.37 -38.01
C PRO A 540 15.80 -27.56 -38.87
N THR A 541 15.07 -28.67 -38.82
CA THR A 541 15.38 -29.88 -39.63
C THR A 541 14.30 -30.14 -40.67
N ASP A 542 14.59 -31.07 -41.59
CA ASP A 542 13.64 -31.55 -42.60
C ASP A 542 13.02 -30.43 -43.45
N LEU A 543 13.80 -29.39 -43.75
CA LEU A 543 13.36 -28.35 -44.65
C LEU A 543 13.08 -28.97 -46.02
N THR A 544 11.88 -28.73 -46.53
CA THR A 544 11.42 -29.12 -47.86
C THR A 544 10.99 -27.87 -48.62
N ALA A 545 11.18 -27.91 -49.94
CA ALA A 545 10.72 -26.88 -50.87
C ALA A 545 9.86 -27.56 -51.94
N THR A 546 8.59 -27.20 -52.02
CA THR A 546 7.62 -27.80 -52.92
C THR A 546 7.01 -26.75 -53.84
N LEU A 547 6.94 -27.08 -55.12
CA LEU A 547 6.24 -26.27 -56.12
C LEU A 547 4.74 -26.29 -55.84
N SER A 548 4.15 -25.11 -55.65
CA SER A 548 2.69 -24.95 -55.48
C SER A 548 2.06 -24.05 -56.55
N GLY A 549 2.83 -23.62 -57.54
CA GLY A 549 2.37 -22.83 -58.68
C GLY A 549 3.51 -22.47 -59.63
N ALA A 550 3.21 -21.89 -60.79
CA ALA A 550 4.23 -21.54 -61.79
C ALA A 550 5.28 -20.53 -61.30
N SER A 551 4.98 -19.77 -60.24
CA SER A 551 5.85 -18.75 -59.63
C SER A 551 5.81 -18.76 -58.10
N THR A 552 5.45 -19.91 -57.50
CA THR A 552 5.30 -20.06 -56.05
C THR A 552 5.93 -21.36 -55.55
N ILE A 553 6.76 -21.26 -54.52
CA ILE A 553 7.36 -22.39 -53.80
C ILE A 553 6.93 -22.30 -52.33
N ASN A 554 6.35 -23.37 -51.81
CA ASN A 554 6.02 -23.52 -50.39
C ASN A 554 7.15 -24.26 -49.68
N LEU A 555 7.50 -23.78 -48.49
CA LEU A 555 8.49 -24.36 -47.61
C LEU A 555 7.82 -24.94 -46.38
N SER A 556 8.31 -26.07 -45.90
CA SER A 556 7.94 -26.64 -44.59
C SER A 556 9.14 -27.30 -43.93
N TRP A 557 9.23 -27.22 -42.61
CA TRP A 557 10.32 -27.80 -41.81
C TRP A 557 9.81 -28.33 -40.46
N THR A 558 10.65 -29.08 -39.76
CA THR A 558 10.40 -29.53 -38.39
C THR A 558 10.75 -28.41 -37.40
N ALA A 559 9.91 -28.21 -36.38
CA ALA A 559 10.07 -27.15 -35.39
C ALA A 559 11.38 -27.29 -34.59
N SER A 560 12.04 -26.16 -34.35
CA SER A 560 13.16 -26.06 -33.43
C SER A 560 12.68 -26.13 -31.98
N THR A 561 13.61 -26.48 -31.09
CA THR A 561 13.42 -26.48 -29.63
C THR A 561 14.46 -25.58 -28.99
N ASP A 562 14.11 -25.02 -27.85
CA ASP A 562 14.95 -24.09 -27.10
C ASP A 562 14.64 -24.20 -25.61
N ASN A 563 15.56 -23.77 -24.74
CA ASN A 563 15.42 -23.87 -23.28
C ASN A 563 14.37 -22.88 -22.73
N LEU A 564 14.13 -21.74 -23.38
CA LEU A 564 13.14 -20.71 -23.03
C LEU A 564 12.11 -20.45 -24.12
N GLY A 565 12.35 -20.95 -25.33
CA GLY A 565 11.35 -21.07 -26.38
C GLY A 565 11.70 -20.32 -27.67
N VAL A 566 11.22 -20.86 -28.79
CA VAL A 566 11.46 -20.29 -30.13
C VAL A 566 10.42 -19.21 -30.43
N VAL A 567 10.88 -18.01 -30.79
CA VAL A 567 10.02 -16.87 -31.18
C VAL A 567 9.65 -16.93 -32.66
N GLY A 568 10.56 -17.37 -33.52
CA GLY A 568 10.28 -17.52 -34.94
C GLY A 568 11.46 -18.02 -35.75
N TYR A 569 11.31 -17.89 -37.07
CA TYR A 569 12.25 -18.40 -38.07
C TYR A 569 12.62 -17.32 -39.08
N LYS A 570 13.88 -17.27 -39.52
CA LYS A 570 14.33 -16.45 -40.64
C LYS A 570 14.51 -17.34 -41.87
N VAL A 571 13.94 -16.93 -43.00
CA VAL A 571 13.94 -17.69 -44.24
C VAL A 571 14.92 -17.05 -45.22
N TYR A 572 15.83 -17.87 -45.74
CA TYR A 572 16.87 -17.46 -46.69
C TYR A 572 16.64 -18.12 -48.04
N ARG A 573 16.76 -17.34 -49.12
CA ARG A 573 16.78 -17.80 -50.51
C ARG A 573 18.09 -17.38 -51.17
N ASP A 574 18.80 -18.34 -51.74
CA ASP A 574 20.09 -18.14 -52.41
C ASP A 574 21.09 -17.35 -51.55
N GLY A 575 21.08 -17.65 -50.24
CA GLY A 575 21.93 -17.02 -49.24
C GLY A 575 21.43 -15.69 -48.67
N SER A 576 20.40 -15.08 -49.24
CA SER A 576 19.83 -13.81 -48.78
C SER A 576 18.54 -14.03 -47.99
N MET A 577 18.36 -13.31 -46.87
CA MET A 577 17.12 -13.38 -46.09
C MET A 577 15.97 -12.74 -46.88
N ILE A 578 14.85 -13.47 -47.03
CA ILE A 578 13.67 -13.03 -47.78
C ILE A 578 12.45 -12.76 -46.89
N GLY A 579 12.47 -13.21 -45.64
CA GLY A 579 11.37 -12.99 -44.70
C GLY A 579 11.53 -13.75 -43.39
N THR A 580 10.51 -13.65 -42.54
CA THR A 580 10.38 -14.37 -41.29
C THR A 580 9.07 -15.15 -41.22
N SER A 581 9.03 -16.22 -40.43
CA SER A 581 7.81 -16.97 -40.12
C SER A 581 7.73 -17.27 -38.63
N VAL A 582 6.53 -17.24 -38.04
CA VAL A 582 6.27 -17.70 -36.66
C VAL A 582 5.74 -19.13 -36.62
N THR A 583 5.54 -19.74 -37.80
CA THR A 583 5.16 -21.14 -37.97
C THR A 583 6.26 -21.89 -38.71
N THR A 584 6.15 -23.21 -38.82
CA THR A 584 7.15 -24.04 -39.52
C THR A 584 6.93 -24.13 -41.04
N THR A 585 6.36 -23.07 -41.62
CA THR A 585 6.02 -22.98 -43.03
C THR A 585 6.26 -21.57 -43.57
N TYR A 586 6.53 -21.45 -44.88
CA TYR A 586 6.67 -20.18 -45.57
C TYR A 586 6.29 -20.31 -47.05
N SER A 587 5.62 -19.31 -47.64
CA SER A 587 5.21 -19.33 -49.04
C SER A 587 5.91 -18.22 -49.81
N ASP A 588 6.87 -18.60 -50.65
CA ASP A 588 7.66 -17.69 -51.48
C ASP A 588 7.01 -17.53 -52.86
N ARG A 589 6.67 -16.29 -53.23
CA ARG A 589 5.80 -15.95 -54.38
C ARG A 589 6.50 -15.04 -55.36
N ASN A 590 5.91 -14.89 -56.56
CA ASN A 590 6.39 -14.03 -57.64
C ASN A 590 7.80 -14.38 -58.12
N LEU A 591 8.12 -15.68 -58.10
CA LEU A 591 9.38 -16.22 -58.56
C LEU A 591 9.47 -16.15 -60.10
N SER A 592 10.66 -15.85 -60.61
CA SER A 592 10.95 -15.96 -62.04
C SER A 592 10.81 -17.42 -62.50
N SER A 593 10.36 -17.60 -63.74
CA SER A 593 10.11 -18.92 -64.32
C SER A 593 11.41 -19.56 -64.83
N GLY A 594 11.53 -20.88 -64.66
CA GLY A 594 12.69 -21.66 -65.11
C GLY A 594 13.91 -21.62 -64.17
N ASP A 595 13.82 -20.94 -63.04
CA ASP A 595 14.95 -20.76 -62.11
C ASP A 595 14.89 -21.75 -60.95
N THR A 596 16.06 -22.22 -60.50
CA THR A 596 16.22 -23.03 -59.28
C THR A 596 16.52 -22.12 -58.09
N PHE A 597 15.68 -22.18 -57.07
CA PHE A 597 15.86 -21.44 -55.82
C PHE A 597 16.27 -22.40 -54.71
N THR A 598 17.27 -22.00 -53.92
CA THR A 598 17.76 -22.78 -52.78
C THR A 598 17.43 -22.09 -51.46
N TYR A 599 16.80 -22.82 -50.55
CA TYR A 599 16.28 -22.31 -49.29
C TYR A 599 17.00 -22.90 -48.09
N GLN A 600 17.16 -22.08 -47.06
CA GLN A 600 17.62 -22.47 -45.72
C GLN A 600 16.83 -21.66 -44.69
N VAL A 601 16.69 -22.19 -43.48
CA VAL A 601 15.94 -21.54 -42.39
C VAL A 601 16.77 -21.57 -41.11
N THR A 602 16.75 -20.49 -40.34
CA THR A 602 17.24 -20.45 -38.95
C THR A 602 16.08 -20.19 -38.00
N ALA A 603 16.23 -20.56 -36.73
CA ALA A 603 15.31 -20.22 -35.65
C ALA A 603 15.93 -19.14 -34.77
N TYR A 604 15.10 -18.31 -34.14
CA TYR A 604 15.53 -17.31 -33.16
C TYR A 604 14.59 -17.24 -31.96
N ASP A 605 15.12 -16.85 -30.81
CA ASP A 605 14.41 -16.70 -29.53
C ASP A 605 14.11 -15.23 -29.18
N SER A 606 13.63 -14.97 -27.96
CA SER A 606 13.33 -13.62 -27.46
C SER A 606 14.56 -12.81 -27.06
N HIS A 607 15.71 -13.46 -26.92
CA HIS A 607 16.99 -12.86 -26.55
C HIS A 607 17.91 -12.65 -27.76
N SER A 608 17.37 -12.86 -28.96
CA SER A 608 18.05 -12.69 -30.26
C SER A 608 19.19 -13.67 -30.52
N ASN A 609 19.23 -14.82 -29.84
CA ASN A 609 20.11 -15.90 -30.27
C ASN A 609 19.55 -16.53 -31.55
N GLU A 610 20.43 -16.85 -32.50
CA GLU A 610 20.05 -17.44 -33.78
C GLU A 610 20.73 -18.79 -33.96
N SER A 611 19.94 -19.79 -34.37
CA SER A 611 20.43 -21.14 -34.60
C SER A 611 21.29 -21.28 -35.85
N ALA A 612 21.97 -22.42 -35.97
CA ALA A 612 22.56 -22.80 -37.25
C ALA A 612 21.49 -22.97 -38.34
N LYS A 613 21.88 -22.76 -39.61
CA LYS A 613 20.97 -22.97 -40.75
C LYS A 613 20.55 -24.44 -40.86
N SER A 614 19.31 -24.66 -41.29
CA SER A 614 18.76 -25.98 -41.65
C SER A 614 19.54 -26.67 -42.78
N ASN A 615 19.13 -27.89 -43.13
CA ASN A 615 19.47 -28.45 -44.44
C ASN A 615 19.01 -27.49 -45.57
N ALA A 616 19.73 -27.52 -46.70
CA ALA A 616 19.30 -26.80 -47.90
C ALA A 616 18.20 -27.59 -48.62
N ALA A 617 17.16 -26.89 -49.07
CA ALA A 617 16.10 -27.44 -49.92
C ALA A 617 15.98 -26.60 -51.18
N SER A 618 15.90 -27.23 -52.35
CA SER A 618 15.80 -26.51 -53.62
C SER A 618 14.56 -26.93 -54.40
N ALA A 619 13.96 -25.99 -55.10
CA ALA A 619 12.89 -26.25 -56.07
C ALA A 619 13.08 -25.34 -57.29
N THR A 620 12.72 -25.86 -58.46
CA THR A 620 12.87 -25.18 -59.75
C THR A 620 11.50 -24.77 -60.25
N THR A 621 11.27 -23.49 -60.51
CA THR A 621 10.01 -23.05 -61.12
C THR A 621 9.89 -23.56 -62.56
N PRO A 622 8.70 -23.96 -63.03
CA PRO A 622 8.51 -24.33 -64.41
C PRO A 622 8.90 -23.19 -65.35
N PRO A 623 9.49 -23.45 -66.52
CA PRO A 623 9.64 -22.44 -67.55
C PRO A 623 8.26 -21.89 -67.94
N ALA A 624 8.18 -20.61 -68.34
CA ALA A 624 6.93 -20.02 -68.82
C ALA A 624 6.45 -20.75 -70.09
N MET A 625 5.59 -21.75 -69.93
CA MET A 625 5.11 -22.58 -71.04
C MET A 625 3.96 -21.88 -71.76
N THR A 626 4.28 -21.29 -72.90
CA THR A 626 3.33 -20.68 -73.82
C THR A 626 3.40 -21.42 -75.14
N ILE A 627 2.30 -22.05 -75.55
CA ILE A 627 2.18 -22.70 -76.85
C ILE A 627 1.41 -21.75 -77.76
N VAL A 628 2.00 -21.35 -78.88
CA VAL A 628 1.32 -20.57 -79.91
C VAL A 628 1.19 -21.42 -81.16
N VAL A 629 -0.05 -21.59 -81.64
CA VAL A 629 -0.34 -22.26 -82.91
C VAL A 629 -0.77 -21.18 -83.89
N ASP A 630 0.06 -20.96 -84.91
CA ASP A 630 -0.17 -19.98 -85.97
C ASP A 630 -1.12 -20.53 -87.05
N ASN A 631 -1.65 -19.69 -87.94
CA ASN A 631 -2.63 -20.12 -88.95
C ASN A 631 -2.06 -21.13 -89.95
N ASP A 632 -0.75 -21.14 -90.19
CA ASP A 632 -0.09 -22.11 -91.08
C ASP A 632 -0.18 -23.55 -90.55
N ALA A 633 -0.38 -23.71 -89.23
CA ALA A 633 -0.58 -25.00 -88.58
C ALA A 633 -2.05 -25.33 -88.31
N ALA A 634 -2.99 -24.44 -88.71
CA ALA A 634 -4.41 -24.68 -88.52
C ALA A 634 -4.94 -25.70 -89.55
N ALA A 635 -5.75 -26.66 -89.10
CA ALA A 635 -6.48 -27.53 -90.01
C ALA A 635 -7.70 -26.78 -90.58
N LEU A 636 -7.75 -26.64 -91.91
CA LEU A 636 -8.75 -25.83 -92.61
C LEU A 636 -9.84 -26.68 -93.28
N VAL A 637 -11.07 -26.20 -93.22
CA VAL A 637 -12.20 -26.66 -94.04
C VAL A 637 -12.69 -25.50 -94.88
N GLY A 638 -12.97 -25.74 -96.17
CA GLY A 638 -13.38 -24.72 -97.14
C GLY A 638 -12.22 -23.87 -97.67
N SER A 639 -12.52 -22.98 -98.61
CA SER A 639 -11.51 -22.12 -99.24
C SER A 639 -11.30 -20.83 -98.43
N TRP A 640 -10.08 -20.65 -97.93
CA TRP A 640 -9.61 -19.44 -97.24
C TRP A 640 -8.71 -18.61 -98.15
N THR A 641 -8.72 -17.29 -97.98
CA THR A 641 -7.80 -16.39 -98.70
C THR A 641 -6.72 -15.89 -97.74
N THR A 642 -5.48 -15.87 -98.20
CA THR A 642 -4.34 -15.38 -97.42
C THR A 642 -4.24 -13.86 -97.53
N GLY A 643 -4.09 -13.18 -96.39
CA GLY A 643 -3.75 -11.77 -96.30
C GLY A 643 -2.41 -11.56 -95.61
N THR A 644 -1.72 -10.48 -95.97
CA THR A 644 -0.39 -10.15 -95.43
C THR A 644 -0.34 -8.75 -94.79
N ASP A 645 -1.44 -8.01 -94.80
CA ASP A 645 -1.50 -6.64 -94.28
C ASP A 645 -1.98 -6.59 -92.83
N GLY A 646 -1.86 -5.42 -92.19
CA GLY A 646 -2.32 -5.22 -90.82
C GLY A 646 -1.46 -5.89 -89.73
N THR A 647 -1.98 -5.90 -88.51
CA THR A 647 -1.30 -6.38 -87.29
C THR A 647 -1.50 -7.89 -87.08
N LYS A 648 -1.08 -8.69 -88.04
CA LYS A 648 -1.13 -10.16 -87.98
C LYS A 648 -0.04 -10.76 -87.09
N TYR A 649 -0.26 -11.95 -86.55
CA TYR A 649 0.81 -12.76 -85.96
C TYR A 649 1.52 -13.52 -87.09
N GLY A 650 2.84 -13.71 -86.96
CA GLY A 650 3.60 -14.40 -88.01
C GLY A 650 3.57 -13.71 -89.39
N PRO A 651 3.82 -14.47 -90.48
CA PRO A 651 4.03 -13.93 -91.81
C PRO A 651 2.72 -13.59 -92.55
N ASN A 652 1.58 -14.16 -92.17
CA ASN A 652 0.32 -14.02 -92.90
C ASN A 652 -0.90 -14.23 -91.97
N TYR A 653 -2.12 -14.09 -92.49
CA TYR A 653 -3.36 -14.52 -91.83
C TYR A 653 -4.33 -15.06 -92.88
N LEU A 654 -5.35 -15.79 -92.45
CA LEU A 654 -6.40 -16.32 -93.32
C LEU A 654 -7.72 -15.60 -93.08
N TYR A 655 -8.43 -15.24 -94.15
CA TYR A 655 -9.77 -14.67 -94.04
C TYR A 655 -10.78 -15.36 -94.96
N GLY A 656 -12.03 -15.39 -94.51
CA GLY A 656 -13.13 -16.04 -95.21
C GLY A 656 -14.42 -15.25 -95.03
N ALA A 657 -15.19 -15.13 -96.11
CA ALA A 657 -16.47 -14.41 -96.06
C ALA A 657 -17.43 -15.07 -95.06
N CYS A 658 -18.15 -14.26 -94.29
CA CYS A 658 -19.20 -14.71 -93.39
C CYS A 658 -20.31 -15.40 -94.17
N SER A 659 -20.97 -16.36 -93.51
CA SER A 659 -22.08 -17.14 -94.05
C SER A 659 -23.14 -17.37 -92.97
N PRO A 660 -24.43 -17.49 -93.33
CA PRO A 660 -25.47 -17.93 -92.40
C PRO A 660 -25.34 -19.43 -92.02
N SER A 661 -24.58 -20.22 -92.77
CA SER A 661 -24.29 -21.63 -92.47
C SER A 661 -22.78 -21.94 -92.56
N LEU A 662 -22.33 -22.93 -91.79
CA LEU A 662 -20.94 -23.37 -91.75
C LEU A 662 -20.47 -23.80 -93.14
N SER A 663 -19.46 -23.09 -93.65
CA SER A 663 -18.80 -23.40 -94.94
C SER A 663 -17.27 -23.29 -94.85
N ARG A 664 -16.75 -22.63 -93.82
CA ARG A 664 -15.32 -22.51 -93.54
C ARG A 664 -15.03 -22.70 -92.05
N LEU A 665 -13.95 -23.43 -91.75
CA LEU A 665 -13.47 -23.66 -90.40
C LEU A 665 -11.95 -23.60 -90.36
N ALA A 666 -11.37 -22.99 -89.32
CA ALA A 666 -9.96 -23.06 -88.98
C ALA A 666 -9.79 -23.65 -87.57
N LYS A 667 -9.00 -24.72 -87.44
CA LYS A 667 -8.81 -25.43 -86.16
C LYS A 667 -7.34 -25.42 -85.75
N TRP A 668 -7.05 -24.83 -84.59
CA TRP A 668 -5.74 -24.87 -83.94
C TRP A 668 -5.74 -25.92 -82.83
N THR A 669 -4.82 -26.88 -82.90
CA THR A 669 -4.70 -27.98 -81.93
C THR A 669 -3.31 -27.94 -81.30
N PRO A 670 -3.15 -27.49 -80.04
CA PRO A 670 -1.86 -27.50 -79.36
C PRO A 670 -1.45 -28.93 -78.99
N ASP A 671 -0.14 -29.15 -78.83
CA ASP A 671 0.41 -30.34 -78.17
C ASP A 671 0.71 -29.96 -76.72
N ILE A 672 -0.11 -30.42 -75.77
CA ILE A 672 -0.01 -30.01 -74.37
C ILE A 672 0.98 -30.93 -73.66
N ASP A 673 2.10 -30.39 -73.20
CA ASP A 673 3.12 -31.18 -72.49
C ASP A 673 2.77 -31.40 -71.01
N VAL A 674 2.14 -30.41 -70.37
CA VAL A 674 1.77 -30.46 -68.94
C VAL A 674 0.27 -30.29 -68.79
N PRO A 675 -0.46 -31.26 -68.20
CA PRO A 675 -1.87 -31.09 -67.92
C PRO A 675 -2.06 -29.98 -66.88
N GLY A 676 -3.07 -29.12 -67.05
CA GLY A 676 -3.26 -27.96 -66.17
C GLY A 676 -4.35 -27.00 -66.61
N GLN A 677 -4.51 -25.92 -65.86
CA GLN A 677 -5.31 -24.75 -66.21
C GLN A 677 -4.54 -23.87 -67.20
N TYR A 678 -5.14 -23.60 -68.36
CA TYR A 678 -4.58 -22.77 -69.42
C TYR A 678 -5.45 -21.54 -69.71
N LEU A 679 -4.80 -20.38 -69.85
CA LEU A 679 -5.41 -19.19 -70.46
C LEU A 679 -5.27 -19.29 -71.98
N VAL A 680 -6.41 -19.37 -72.67
CA VAL A 680 -6.52 -19.46 -74.12
C VAL A 680 -6.84 -18.08 -74.68
N SER A 681 -5.98 -17.58 -75.56
CA SER A 681 -6.10 -16.27 -76.20
C SER A 681 -6.00 -16.38 -77.72
N VAL A 682 -6.60 -15.44 -78.44
CA VAL A 682 -6.54 -15.37 -79.91
C VAL A 682 -5.93 -14.06 -80.37
N TRP A 683 -5.19 -14.12 -81.47
CA TRP A 683 -4.68 -12.97 -82.20
C TRP A 683 -5.42 -12.83 -83.51
N TYR A 684 -5.61 -11.60 -83.99
CA TYR A 684 -6.13 -11.31 -85.33
C TYR A 684 -5.80 -9.86 -85.73
N PRO A 685 -5.70 -9.53 -87.04
CA PRO A 685 -5.74 -8.16 -87.52
C PRO A 685 -7.18 -7.63 -87.53
N SER A 686 -7.40 -6.46 -86.94
CA SER A 686 -8.72 -5.80 -86.95
C SER A 686 -8.98 -5.03 -88.24
N GLY A 687 -10.25 -4.88 -88.62
CA GLY A 687 -10.65 -4.08 -89.78
C GLY A 687 -12.16 -3.79 -89.80
N SER A 688 -12.57 -2.74 -90.50
CA SER A 688 -13.98 -2.32 -90.57
C SER A 688 -14.90 -3.31 -91.29
N ASN A 689 -14.33 -4.22 -92.10
CA ASN A 689 -15.04 -5.29 -92.81
C ASN A 689 -14.95 -6.66 -92.11
N ARG A 690 -14.52 -6.71 -90.83
CA ARG A 690 -14.46 -7.95 -90.06
C ARG A 690 -15.77 -8.22 -89.34
N SER A 691 -16.02 -9.49 -89.01
CA SER A 691 -17.16 -9.89 -88.17
C SER A 691 -17.05 -9.27 -86.79
N VAL A 692 -18.17 -8.76 -86.26
CA VAL A 692 -18.26 -8.35 -84.85
C VAL A 692 -18.55 -9.52 -83.89
N LYS A 693 -18.77 -10.71 -84.44
CA LYS A 693 -19.22 -11.90 -83.72
C LYS A 693 -18.60 -13.17 -84.31
N ALA A 694 -17.29 -13.17 -84.53
CA ALA A 694 -16.55 -14.32 -85.01
C ALA A 694 -16.56 -15.43 -83.94
N PRO A 695 -17.21 -16.59 -84.16
CA PRO A 695 -17.38 -17.60 -83.13
C PRO A 695 -16.12 -18.47 -83.01
N PHE A 696 -15.44 -18.37 -81.86
CA PHE A 696 -14.35 -19.26 -81.47
C PHE A 696 -14.85 -20.30 -80.46
N LEU A 697 -14.86 -21.57 -80.86
CA LEU A 697 -15.13 -22.69 -79.98
C LEU A 697 -13.82 -23.20 -79.36
N VAL A 698 -13.75 -23.24 -78.03
CA VAL A 698 -12.66 -23.84 -77.26
C VAL A 698 -13.14 -25.20 -76.72
N SER A 699 -12.47 -26.27 -77.10
CA SER A 699 -12.71 -27.64 -76.61
C SER A 699 -11.64 -28.01 -75.59
N TYR A 700 -12.06 -28.58 -74.46
CA TYR A 700 -11.22 -28.90 -73.32
C TYR A 700 -11.79 -30.14 -72.57
N SER A 701 -11.09 -30.69 -71.57
CA SER A 701 -11.48 -31.98 -70.95
C SER A 701 -12.84 -31.97 -70.26
N GLY A 702 -13.30 -30.81 -69.80
CA GLY A 702 -14.62 -30.60 -69.19
C GLY A 702 -15.76 -30.24 -70.15
N GLY A 703 -15.50 -30.06 -71.45
CA GLY A 703 -16.54 -29.73 -72.43
C GLY A 703 -16.09 -28.78 -73.54
N LYS A 704 -17.04 -28.03 -74.09
CA LYS A 704 -16.82 -27.02 -75.13
C LYS A 704 -17.46 -25.71 -74.73
N THR A 705 -16.78 -24.60 -74.97
CA THR A 705 -17.37 -23.26 -74.84
C THR A 705 -17.16 -22.48 -76.12
N THR A 706 -18.13 -21.66 -76.52
CA THR A 706 -18.02 -20.81 -77.70
C THR A 706 -18.06 -19.35 -77.29
N VAL A 707 -17.11 -18.56 -77.80
CA VAL A 707 -16.98 -17.13 -77.53
C VAL A 707 -17.04 -16.37 -78.84
N GLU A 708 -17.97 -15.42 -78.94
CA GLU A 708 -18.06 -14.50 -80.07
C GLU A 708 -17.04 -13.38 -79.89
N VAL A 709 -16.11 -13.25 -80.83
CA VAL A 709 -15.05 -12.26 -80.80
C VAL A 709 -15.33 -11.15 -81.82
N ASN A 710 -15.30 -9.90 -81.36
CA ASN A 710 -15.43 -8.74 -82.23
C ASN A 710 -14.09 -8.42 -82.92
N GLN A 711 -13.96 -8.84 -84.17
CA GLN A 711 -12.74 -8.66 -84.95
C GLN A 711 -12.61 -7.27 -85.60
N THR A 712 -13.55 -6.35 -85.38
CA THR A 712 -13.41 -4.95 -85.84
C THR A 712 -12.48 -4.12 -84.96
N THR A 713 -12.16 -4.61 -83.76
CA THR A 713 -11.39 -3.91 -82.74
C THR A 713 -10.42 -4.86 -82.03
N ASN A 714 -9.48 -4.32 -81.26
CA ASN A 714 -8.52 -5.10 -80.46
C ASN A 714 -7.59 -6.03 -81.25
N GLY A 715 -7.38 -5.75 -82.55
CA GLY A 715 -6.40 -6.48 -83.34
C GLY A 715 -4.95 -6.18 -82.95
N GLY A 716 -4.02 -7.08 -83.26
CA GLY A 716 -2.59 -6.87 -83.00
C GLY A 716 -2.14 -7.12 -81.56
N LYS A 717 -2.92 -7.87 -80.79
CA LYS A 717 -2.60 -8.30 -79.42
C LYS A 717 -3.30 -9.63 -79.11
N TRP A 718 -2.83 -10.31 -78.06
CA TRP A 718 -3.51 -11.49 -77.52
C TRP A 718 -4.80 -11.09 -76.80
N ASN A 719 -5.92 -11.63 -77.25
CA ASN A 719 -7.24 -11.41 -76.65
C ASN A 719 -7.69 -12.69 -75.93
N PRO A 720 -7.78 -12.70 -74.59
CA PRO A 720 -8.23 -13.86 -73.84
C PRO A 720 -9.67 -14.24 -74.19
N ILE A 721 -9.89 -15.52 -74.46
CA ILE A 721 -11.22 -16.06 -74.79
C ILE A 721 -11.67 -17.15 -73.83
N ALA A 722 -10.77 -17.90 -73.19
CA ALA A 722 -11.17 -18.92 -72.22
C ALA A 722 -10.07 -19.21 -71.19
N PHE A 723 -10.47 -19.64 -70.00
CA PHE A 723 -9.57 -20.19 -68.98
C PHE A 723 -10.08 -21.60 -68.67
N VAL A 724 -9.35 -22.63 -69.15
CA VAL A 724 -9.86 -24.01 -69.23
C VAL A 724 -8.82 -25.05 -68.85
N PRO A 725 -9.23 -26.20 -68.29
CA PRO A 725 -8.33 -27.32 -68.04
C PRO A 725 -8.00 -28.05 -69.36
N LEU A 726 -6.72 -28.19 -69.67
CA LEU A 726 -6.24 -28.99 -70.80
C LEU A 726 -5.42 -30.17 -70.27
N GLU A 727 -5.74 -31.37 -70.76
CA GLU A 727 -4.94 -32.57 -70.50
C GLU A 727 -3.71 -32.61 -71.40
N ALA A 728 -2.71 -33.40 -71.02
CA ALA A 728 -1.56 -33.66 -71.89
C ALA A 728 -1.99 -34.26 -73.25
N GLY A 729 -1.27 -33.90 -74.31
CA GLY A 729 -1.51 -34.30 -75.69
C GLY A 729 -2.42 -33.34 -76.48
N LYS A 730 -3.06 -33.85 -77.53
CA LYS A 730 -3.75 -33.06 -78.58
C LYS A 730 -5.29 -33.07 -78.48
N SER A 731 -5.82 -33.30 -77.29
CA SER A 731 -7.26 -33.46 -77.06
C SER A 731 -8.03 -32.12 -77.07
N GLY A 732 -7.41 -31.07 -76.53
CA GLY A 732 -7.94 -29.70 -76.54
C GLY A 732 -7.65 -28.97 -77.86
N TYR A 733 -8.53 -28.05 -78.25
CA TYR A 733 -8.35 -27.26 -79.48
C TYR A 733 -9.24 -26.00 -79.51
N VAL A 734 -8.89 -25.05 -80.39
CA VAL A 734 -9.72 -23.88 -80.72
C VAL A 734 -10.17 -23.96 -82.17
N GLN A 735 -11.43 -23.61 -82.45
CA GLN A 735 -12.02 -23.60 -83.78
C GLN A 735 -12.71 -22.27 -84.08
N LEU A 736 -12.33 -21.62 -85.18
CA LEU A 736 -13.06 -20.49 -85.74
C LEU A 736 -13.98 -20.96 -86.87
N SER A 737 -15.24 -20.53 -86.85
CA SER A 737 -16.24 -20.79 -87.90
C SER A 737 -16.64 -19.49 -88.60
N ASN A 738 -16.93 -19.54 -89.91
CA ASN A 738 -17.51 -18.40 -90.63
C ASN A 738 -19.04 -18.29 -90.52
N SER A 739 -19.68 -19.17 -89.74
CA SER A 739 -21.13 -19.21 -89.53
C SER A 739 -21.59 -18.13 -88.55
N THR A 740 -21.43 -16.85 -88.90
CA THR A 740 -21.73 -15.72 -88.01
C THR A 740 -23.17 -15.22 -88.13
N GLY A 741 -23.89 -15.61 -89.19
CA GLY A 741 -25.18 -15.02 -89.55
C GLY A 741 -25.10 -13.62 -90.16
N GLU A 742 -23.90 -13.12 -90.48
CA GLU A 742 -23.71 -11.88 -91.25
C GLU A 742 -23.69 -12.13 -92.77
N SER A 743 -23.87 -11.06 -93.55
CA SER A 743 -23.76 -11.13 -95.01
C SER A 743 -22.32 -11.45 -95.45
N SER A 744 -22.17 -11.93 -96.68
CA SER A 744 -20.88 -12.22 -97.31
C SER A 744 -19.99 -10.99 -97.57
N SER A 745 -20.45 -9.78 -97.21
CA SER A 745 -19.66 -8.55 -97.24
C SER A 745 -18.71 -8.40 -96.03
N PHE A 746 -18.92 -9.20 -94.97
CA PHE A 746 -18.04 -9.27 -93.80
C PHE A 746 -17.17 -10.53 -93.83
N TYR A 747 -16.07 -10.51 -93.07
CA TYR A 747 -15.11 -11.60 -93.03
C TYR A 747 -14.74 -12.00 -91.61
N VAL A 748 -14.60 -13.30 -91.36
CA VAL A 748 -13.88 -13.82 -90.19
C VAL A 748 -12.41 -13.99 -90.52
N VAL A 749 -11.54 -13.79 -89.53
CA VAL A 749 -10.09 -13.88 -89.67
C VAL A 749 -9.51 -14.93 -88.72
N ALA A 750 -8.78 -15.88 -89.29
CA ALA A 750 -7.97 -16.88 -88.61
C ALA A 750 -6.49 -16.49 -88.69
N ASP A 751 -5.87 -16.30 -87.54
CA ASP A 751 -4.45 -15.94 -87.41
C ASP A 751 -3.82 -16.89 -86.37
N ALA A 752 -3.56 -16.46 -85.14
CA ALA A 752 -2.93 -17.33 -84.13
C ALA A 752 -3.76 -17.56 -82.87
N VAL A 753 -3.52 -18.68 -82.20
CA VAL A 753 -4.07 -19.03 -80.87
C VAL A 753 -2.93 -19.33 -79.90
N GLN A 754 -2.99 -18.71 -78.72
CA GLN A 754 -2.05 -18.90 -77.63
C GLN A 754 -2.70 -19.71 -76.49
N PHE A 755 -1.96 -20.68 -75.96
CA PHE A 755 -2.29 -21.47 -74.79
C PHE A 755 -1.18 -21.25 -73.75
N GLN A 756 -1.49 -20.49 -72.70
CA GLN A 756 -0.55 -20.18 -71.63
C GLN A 756 -0.85 -21.04 -70.41
N TYR A 757 0.10 -21.88 -69.98
CA TYR A 757 -0.02 -22.64 -68.74
C TYR A 757 -0.04 -21.69 -67.54
N VAL A 758 -0.99 -21.87 -66.63
CA VAL A 758 -1.15 -21.03 -65.43
C VAL A 758 -0.86 -21.82 -64.16
N ARG A 759 -1.50 -22.99 -63.98
CA ARG A 759 -1.35 -23.83 -62.78
C ARG A 759 -1.82 -25.27 -63.01
N PRO A 760 -1.51 -26.23 -62.12
CA PRO A 760 -2.09 -27.58 -62.16
C PRO A 760 -3.63 -27.57 -62.06
N ILE A 761 -4.28 -28.69 -62.43
CA ILE A 761 -5.70 -28.91 -62.14
C ILE A 761 -5.82 -29.20 -60.64
N ASP A 762 -6.70 -28.46 -59.96
CA ASP A 762 -6.96 -28.60 -58.53
C ASP A 762 -8.30 -29.32 -58.32
N ASN A 763 -8.21 -30.55 -57.82
CA ASN A 763 -9.33 -31.43 -57.47
C ASN A 763 -9.26 -31.91 -56.01
N THR A 764 -8.38 -31.32 -55.20
CA THR A 764 -8.14 -31.73 -53.82
C THR A 764 -8.88 -30.77 -52.90
N PRO A 765 -9.76 -31.24 -52.00
CA PRO A 765 -10.29 -30.37 -50.96
C PRO A 765 -9.18 -29.82 -50.04
N PRO A 766 -9.31 -28.58 -49.54
CA PRO A 766 -8.40 -28.05 -48.54
C PRO A 766 -8.23 -28.97 -47.33
N THR A 767 -7.11 -28.88 -46.63
CA THR A 767 -6.90 -29.55 -45.35
C THR A 767 -6.98 -28.55 -44.20
N ILE A 768 -7.85 -28.79 -43.22
CA ILE A 768 -7.93 -28.02 -41.98
C ILE A 768 -6.95 -28.65 -40.97
N ASN A 769 -5.86 -27.96 -40.69
CA ASN A 769 -4.75 -28.47 -39.87
C ASN A 769 -4.98 -28.24 -38.37
N SER A 770 -5.56 -27.10 -38.01
CA SER A 770 -5.86 -26.78 -36.61
C SER A 770 -7.00 -25.78 -36.49
N VAL A 771 -7.69 -25.84 -35.36
CA VAL A 771 -8.74 -24.91 -34.95
C VAL A 771 -8.52 -24.60 -33.48
N VAL A 772 -8.30 -23.33 -33.14
CA VAL A 772 -7.97 -22.87 -31.79
C VAL A 772 -8.94 -21.75 -31.40
N VAL A 773 -9.50 -21.85 -30.19
CA VAL A 773 -10.34 -20.82 -29.58
C VAL A 773 -9.56 -20.18 -28.45
N SER A 774 -9.47 -18.84 -28.45
CA SER A 774 -8.76 -18.09 -27.42
C SER A 774 -9.66 -17.00 -26.82
N PRO A 775 -9.86 -17.00 -25.48
CA PRO A 775 -9.50 -18.07 -24.55
C PRO A 775 -10.34 -19.35 -24.77
N PRO A 776 -9.86 -20.55 -24.37
CA PRO A 776 -10.63 -21.80 -24.49
C PRO A 776 -11.85 -21.88 -23.55
N LEU A 777 -11.97 -20.93 -22.62
CA LEU A 777 -13.11 -20.74 -21.72
C LEU A 777 -13.69 -19.35 -21.92
N VAL A 778 -14.97 -19.26 -22.28
CA VAL A 778 -15.61 -17.99 -22.68
C VAL A 778 -16.91 -17.76 -21.90
N CYS A 779 -17.29 -16.50 -21.72
CA CYS A 779 -18.56 -16.14 -21.10
C CYS A 779 -19.70 -16.34 -22.11
N GLY A 780 -20.77 -17.04 -21.72
CA GLY A 780 -21.91 -17.28 -22.60
C GLY A 780 -22.48 -15.97 -23.18
N GLY A 781 -22.59 -15.88 -24.50
CA GLY A 781 -23.06 -14.70 -25.22
C GLY A 781 -22.01 -13.63 -25.53
N VAL A 782 -20.74 -13.82 -25.15
CA VAL A 782 -19.63 -12.92 -25.50
C VAL A 782 -18.83 -13.51 -26.67
N PRO A 783 -18.61 -12.76 -27.78
CA PRO A 783 -17.87 -13.28 -28.92
C PRO A 783 -16.47 -13.80 -28.55
N ALA A 784 -16.09 -14.96 -29.11
CA ALA A 784 -14.80 -15.60 -28.89
C ALA A 784 -13.89 -15.44 -30.11
N THR A 785 -12.59 -15.26 -29.91
CA THR A 785 -11.63 -15.24 -31.02
C THR A 785 -11.32 -16.67 -31.44
N ILE A 786 -11.48 -16.97 -32.73
CA ILE A 786 -11.10 -18.24 -33.33
C ILE A 786 -9.97 -18.04 -34.32
N THR A 787 -9.01 -18.96 -34.30
CA THR A 787 -7.90 -19.05 -35.25
C THR A 787 -7.93 -20.43 -35.91
N VAL A 788 -7.95 -20.47 -37.24
CA VAL A 788 -7.95 -21.69 -38.05
C VAL A 788 -6.72 -21.71 -38.94
N SER A 789 -6.00 -22.84 -38.96
CA SER A 789 -4.99 -23.12 -39.97
C SER A 789 -5.57 -24.03 -41.04
N ALA A 790 -5.60 -23.59 -42.29
CA ALA A 790 -6.00 -24.39 -43.43
C ALA A 790 -5.00 -24.23 -44.58
N THR A 791 -4.61 -25.35 -45.18
CA THR A 791 -3.67 -25.42 -46.32
C THR A 791 -4.32 -26.13 -47.48
N ASP A 792 -3.80 -25.87 -48.67
CA ASP A 792 -4.28 -26.49 -49.90
C ASP A 792 -3.13 -26.56 -50.92
N ASP A 793 -3.24 -27.44 -51.92
CA ASP A 793 -2.22 -27.60 -52.97
C ASP A 793 -2.17 -26.40 -53.93
N VAL A 794 -3.25 -25.63 -54.04
CA VAL A 794 -3.29 -24.34 -54.74
C VAL A 794 -3.45 -23.16 -53.79
N ALA A 795 -4.65 -22.94 -53.24
CA ALA A 795 -4.92 -21.83 -52.33
C ALA A 795 -6.31 -21.92 -51.70
N VAL A 796 -6.35 -21.86 -50.37
CA VAL A 796 -7.59 -21.62 -49.62
C VAL A 796 -8.08 -20.20 -49.89
N THR A 797 -9.32 -20.04 -50.35
CA THR A 797 -9.94 -18.74 -50.67
C THR A 797 -10.97 -18.31 -49.65
N ALA A 798 -11.53 -19.23 -48.87
CA ALA A 798 -12.48 -18.91 -47.82
C ALA A 798 -12.42 -19.91 -46.66
N VAL A 799 -12.53 -19.41 -45.44
CA VAL A 799 -12.74 -20.22 -44.23
C VAL A 799 -13.92 -19.64 -43.44
N THR A 800 -14.83 -20.51 -43.02
CA THR A 800 -15.94 -20.16 -42.12
C THR A 800 -15.89 -21.00 -40.85
N ALA A 801 -16.29 -20.42 -39.72
CA ALA A 801 -16.46 -21.11 -38.44
C ALA A 801 -17.85 -20.79 -37.87
N CYS A 802 -18.63 -21.81 -37.54
CA CYS A 802 -20.02 -21.68 -37.11
C CYS A 802 -20.86 -20.78 -38.04
N GLY A 803 -20.58 -20.82 -39.35
CA GLY A 803 -21.23 -19.99 -40.37
C GLY A 803 -20.68 -18.56 -40.51
N THR A 804 -19.76 -18.11 -39.66
CA THR A 804 -19.11 -16.79 -39.75
C THR A 804 -17.84 -16.87 -40.61
N ALA A 805 -17.68 -15.95 -41.56
CA ALA A 805 -16.47 -15.86 -42.38
C ALA A 805 -15.28 -15.33 -41.57
N LEU A 806 -14.12 -15.99 -41.71
CA LEU A 806 -12.87 -15.58 -41.08
C LEU A 806 -12.01 -14.74 -42.03
N VAL A 807 -11.11 -13.95 -41.47
CA VAL A 807 -10.19 -13.08 -42.21
C VAL A 807 -8.83 -13.77 -42.32
N ASN A 808 -8.26 -13.87 -43.53
CA ASN A 808 -6.90 -14.36 -43.71
C ASN A 808 -5.90 -13.35 -43.14
N THR A 809 -5.15 -13.76 -42.12
CA THR A 809 -4.15 -12.92 -41.44
C THR A 809 -2.72 -13.24 -41.82
N GLY A 810 -2.52 -14.21 -42.72
CA GLY A 810 -1.21 -14.53 -43.30
C GLY A 810 -1.03 -16.03 -43.52
N GLY A 811 -0.55 -16.40 -44.72
CA GLY A 811 -0.26 -17.79 -45.07
C GLY A 811 -1.50 -18.68 -44.95
N ALA A 812 -1.41 -19.70 -44.10
CA ALA A 812 -2.48 -20.67 -43.83
C ALA A 812 -3.46 -20.22 -42.73
N ILE A 813 -3.26 -19.05 -42.11
CA ILE A 813 -3.97 -18.65 -40.89
C ILE A 813 -5.15 -17.73 -41.19
N TRP A 814 -6.29 -18.09 -40.61
CA TRP A 814 -7.56 -17.38 -40.70
C TRP A 814 -8.09 -17.09 -39.30
N THR A 815 -8.40 -15.83 -39.01
CA THR A 815 -8.88 -15.40 -37.69
C THR A 815 -10.17 -14.62 -37.78
N GLY A 816 -11.01 -14.74 -36.76
CA GLY A 816 -12.22 -13.94 -36.63
C GLY A 816 -12.88 -14.16 -35.28
N THR A 817 -14.04 -13.54 -35.08
CA THR A 817 -14.85 -13.73 -33.87
C THR A 817 -16.10 -14.53 -34.18
N ILE A 818 -16.38 -15.57 -33.41
CA ILE A 818 -17.62 -16.34 -33.49
C ILE A 818 -18.56 -15.98 -32.34
N PRO A 819 -19.89 -15.93 -32.57
CA PRO A 819 -20.84 -15.85 -31.47
C PRO A 819 -20.79 -17.14 -30.66
N THR A 820 -20.72 -17.02 -29.33
CA THR A 820 -20.73 -18.16 -28.40
C THR A 820 -22.15 -18.43 -27.92
N ASP A 821 -22.48 -19.71 -27.67
CA ASP A 821 -23.78 -20.07 -27.10
C ASP A 821 -23.97 -19.44 -25.70
N PRO A 822 -25.10 -18.77 -25.43
CA PRO A 822 -25.39 -18.21 -24.10
C PRO A 822 -25.62 -19.27 -23.01
N GLN A 823 -25.91 -20.52 -23.38
CA GLN A 823 -26.09 -21.62 -22.43
C GLN A 823 -24.74 -22.16 -21.97
N PRO A 824 -24.51 -22.34 -20.65
CA PRO A 824 -23.28 -22.92 -20.13
C PRO A 824 -23.17 -24.39 -20.55
N GLY A 825 -22.00 -24.80 -21.04
CA GLY A 825 -21.77 -26.14 -21.52
C GLY A 825 -20.57 -26.24 -22.46
N GLU A 826 -20.26 -27.45 -22.88
CA GLU A 826 -19.29 -27.70 -23.94
C GLU A 826 -20.01 -27.64 -25.30
N HIS A 827 -19.48 -26.84 -26.22
CA HIS A 827 -20.10 -26.55 -27.52
C HIS A 827 -19.15 -26.87 -28.65
N THR A 828 -19.65 -27.52 -29.69
CA THR A 828 -18.84 -27.95 -30.84
C THR A 828 -18.73 -26.84 -31.89
N ILE A 829 -17.54 -26.71 -32.47
CA ILE A 829 -17.24 -25.81 -33.57
C ILE A 829 -17.23 -26.60 -34.87
N THR A 830 -17.92 -26.06 -35.87
CA THR A 830 -17.87 -26.55 -37.25
C THR A 830 -17.13 -25.53 -38.10
N VAL A 831 -16.02 -25.95 -38.71
CA VAL A 831 -15.20 -25.13 -39.60
C VAL A 831 -15.28 -25.69 -41.02
N THR A 832 -15.48 -24.82 -42.02
CA THR A 832 -15.42 -25.18 -43.44
C THR A 832 -14.36 -24.33 -44.14
N ALA A 833 -13.46 -24.97 -44.88
CA ALA A 833 -12.48 -24.32 -45.76
C ALA A 833 -12.82 -24.62 -47.23
N ALA A 834 -12.60 -23.65 -48.11
CA ALA A 834 -12.81 -23.77 -49.56
C ALA A 834 -11.64 -23.17 -50.35
N ASP A 835 -11.31 -23.77 -51.49
CA ASP A 835 -10.29 -23.28 -52.43
C ASP A 835 -10.88 -22.44 -53.57
N ALA A 836 -10.02 -22.04 -54.52
CA ALA A 836 -10.40 -21.25 -55.70
C ALA A 836 -11.18 -22.06 -56.77
N SER A 837 -11.10 -23.38 -56.70
CA SER A 837 -11.74 -24.34 -57.61
C SER A 837 -13.11 -24.79 -57.10
N GLY A 838 -13.44 -24.44 -55.85
CA GLY A 838 -14.72 -24.71 -55.19
C GLY A 838 -14.75 -25.99 -54.38
N ASN A 839 -13.63 -26.71 -54.21
CA ASN A 839 -13.60 -27.89 -53.35
C ASN A 839 -13.67 -27.44 -51.88
N ARG A 840 -14.22 -28.31 -51.01
CA ARG A 840 -14.51 -27.96 -49.61
C ARG A 840 -14.14 -29.09 -48.66
N SER A 841 -13.56 -28.72 -47.54
CA SER A 841 -13.37 -29.59 -46.38
C SER A 841 -14.09 -29.05 -45.16
N THR A 842 -14.65 -29.95 -44.34
CA THR A 842 -15.30 -29.57 -43.08
C THR A 842 -14.64 -30.31 -41.93
N ASN A 843 -14.30 -29.58 -40.88
CA ASN A 843 -13.84 -30.13 -39.60
C ASN A 843 -14.91 -29.85 -38.53
N THR A 844 -15.36 -30.91 -37.88
CA THR A 844 -16.32 -30.85 -36.77
C THR A 844 -15.75 -31.69 -35.63
N GLY A 845 -15.61 -31.11 -34.44
CA GLY A 845 -15.17 -31.88 -33.27
C GLY A 845 -14.37 -31.09 -32.24
N GLN A 846 -13.85 -29.91 -32.59
CA GLN A 846 -13.24 -29.03 -31.60
C GLN A 846 -14.31 -28.35 -30.77
N THR A 847 -14.09 -28.26 -29.47
CA THR A 847 -15.08 -27.73 -28.52
C THR A 847 -14.56 -26.49 -27.81
N TYR A 848 -15.49 -25.66 -27.35
CA TYR A 848 -15.23 -24.58 -26.41
C TYR A 848 -16.20 -24.68 -25.24
N LEU A 849 -15.78 -24.18 -24.08
CA LEU A 849 -16.62 -24.18 -22.87
C LEU A 849 -17.19 -22.79 -22.63
N THR A 850 -18.51 -22.70 -22.52
CA THR A 850 -19.21 -21.49 -22.07
C THR A 850 -19.54 -21.59 -20.59
N THR A 851 -19.37 -20.49 -19.88
CA THR A 851 -19.73 -20.37 -18.45
C THR A 851 -20.87 -19.38 -18.26
N ARG A 852 -21.60 -19.52 -17.15
CA ARG A 852 -22.69 -18.61 -16.80
C ARG A 852 -22.12 -17.26 -16.36
N ILE A 853 -22.66 -16.17 -16.91
CA ILE A 853 -22.47 -14.83 -16.35
C ILE A 853 -23.21 -14.78 -15.00
N LEU A 854 -22.48 -14.61 -13.90
CA LEU A 854 -23.11 -14.25 -12.64
C LEU A 854 -23.59 -12.80 -12.77
N GLY A 855 -24.89 -12.63 -12.95
CA GLY A 855 -25.51 -11.32 -12.80
C GLY A 855 -25.26 -10.81 -11.39
N ALA A 856 -24.65 -9.63 -11.27
CA ALA A 856 -24.58 -8.91 -10.02
C ALA A 856 -26.01 -8.72 -9.49
N GLY A 857 -26.36 -9.45 -8.43
CA GLY A 857 -27.53 -9.10 -7.63
C GLY A 857 -27.29 -7.74 -7.00
N ASN A 858 -28.18 -6.79 -7.29
CA ASN A 858 -28.31 -5.44 -6.73
C ASN A 858 -27.44 -5.14 -5.49
N SER A 859 -26.22 -4.68 -5.72
CA SER A 859 -25.54 -3.75 -4.82
C SER A 859 -25.06 -2.60 -5.69
N GLY A 860 -25.71 -1.44 -5.51
CA GLY A 860 -25.50 -0.28 -6.36
C GLY A 860 -24.07 0.25 -6.23
N LEU A 861 -23.20 -0.14 -7.14
CA LEU A 861 -21.94 0.52 -7.45
C LEU A 861 -21.76 0.47 -8.98
N ALA A 862 -22.05 1.59 -9.64
CA ALA A 862 -21.87 1.75 -11.07
C ALA A 862 -20.40 2.12 -11.37
N GLY A 863 -19.69 1.20 -12.02
CA GLY A 863 -18.41 1.39 -12.69
C GLY A 863 -18.20 0.27 -13.72
N PRO A 864 -17.48 0.48 -14.83
CA PRO A 864 -17.37 -0.50 -15.91
C PRO A 864 -16.39 -1.60 -15.48
N LEU A 865 -16.87 -2.57 -14.72
CA LEU A 865 -16.15 -3.81 -14.47
C LEU A 865 -16.42 -4.76 -15.65
N ALA A 866 -15.37 -5.08 -16.38
CA ALA A 866 -15.39 -6.14 -17.38
C ALA A 866 -15.91 -7.44 -16.74
N ALA A 867 -16.90 -8.08 -17.38
CA ALA A 867 -17.47 -9.34 -16.91
C ALA A 867 -16.39 -10.43 -16.85
N THR A 868 -15.93 -10.78 -15.65
CA THR A 868 -14.97 -11.87 -15.44
C THR A 868 -15.70 -13.22 -15.45
N CYS A 869 -15.32 -14.11 -16.36
CA CYS A 869 -15.84 -15.48 -16.43
C CYS A 869 -15.28 -16.32 -15.26
N ALA A 870 -16.12 -17.10 -14.57
CA ALA A 870 -15.68 -18.00 -13.53
C ALA A 870 -14.97 -19.23 -14.12
N THR A 871 -13.71 -19.45 -13.79
CA THR A 871 -12.91 -20.60 -14.24
C THR A 871 -13.50 -21.92 -13.69
N ARG A 872 -13.93 -22.81 -14.58
CA ARG A 872 -14.39 -24.22 -14.37
C ARG A 872 -14.89 -24.59 -12.95
N TYR A 873 -16.17 -24.36 -12.67
CA TYR A 873 -16.89 -25.16 -11.68
C TYR A 873 -17.52 -26.38 -12.39
N LEU A 874 -16.93 -27.56 -12.24
CA LEU A 874 -17.60 -28.81 -12.61
C LEU A 874 -18.63 -29.14 -11.51
N PHE A 875 -19.89 -28.79 -11.75
CA PHE A 875 -20.99 -29.19 -10.89
C PHE A 875 -21.24 -30.70 -11.09
N LYS A 876 -20.68 -31.55 -10.23
CA LYS A 876 -21.17 -32.93 -10.11
C LYS A 876 -22.18 -32.95 -8.97
N THR A 877 -23.44 -33.26 -9.26
CA THR A 877 -24.43 -33.59 -8.22
C THR A 877 -24.00 -34.90 -7.59
N TRP A 878 -23.51 -34.85 -6.36
CA TRP A 878 -23.28 -36.06 -5.58
C TRP A 878 -24.64 -36.68 -5.24
N GLY A 879 -24.69 -38.01 -5.13
CA GLY A 879 -25.89 -38.75 -4.79
C GLY A 879 -26.42 -38.42 -3.39
N ALA A 880 -27.44 -39.15 -2.95
CA ALA A 880 -28.18 -38.90 -1.71
C ALA A 880 -27.28 -38.53 -0.50
N VAL A 881 -27.49 -37.33 0.04
CA VAL A 881 -26.87 -36.90 1.30
C VAL A 881 -27.63 -37.54 2.44
N THR A 882 -26.95 -38.34 3.26
CA THR A 882 -27.53 -38.95 4.46
C THR A 882 -27.05 -38.19 5.68
N ILE A 883 -27.95 -37.46 6.33
CA ILE A 883 -27.65 -36.78 7.60
C ILE A 883 -27.56 -37.86 8.67
N LEU A 884 -26.40 -37.95 9.34
CA LEU A 884 -26.17 -38.93 10.40
C LEU A 884 -26.58 -38.36 11.76
N ASP A 885 -26.24 -37.09 12.00
CA ASP A 885 -26.65 -36.35 13.19
C ASP A 885 -26.69 -34.83 12.90
N ASN A 886 -26.90 -34.03 13.95
CA ASN A 886 -27.08 -32.58 13.84
C ASN A 886 -25.85 -31.81 13.32
N HIS A 887 -24.68 -32.46 13.25
CA HIS A 887 -23.39 -31.88 12.86
C HIS A 887 -22.62 -32.73 11.84
N THR A 888 -23.08 -33.93 11.52
CA THR A 888 -22.38 -34.84 10.60
C THR A 888 -23.31 -35.39 9.52
N PHE A 889 -22.76 -35.49 8.31
CA PHE A 889 -23.44 -36.10 7.17
C PHE A 889 -22.46 -36.88 6.29
N GLU A 890 -22.99 -37.85 5.55
CA GLU A 890 -22.24 -38.63 4.56
C GLU A 890 -22.66 -38.24 3.14
N VAL A 891 -21.67 -38.20 2.25
CA VAL A 891 -21.86 -37.99 0.82
C VAL A 891 -21.28 -39.18 0.07
N SER A 892 -22.07 -39.76 -0.84
CA SER A 892 -21.65 -40.86 -1.71
C SER A 892 -21.95 -40.53 -3.17
N ASP A 893 -21.04 -40.95 -4.05
CA ASP A 893 -21.24 -40.88 -5.51
C ASP A 893 -21.77 -42.21 -6.10
N GLY A 894 -22.04 -43.21 -5.24
CA GLY A 894 -22.49 -44.55 -5.63
C GLY A 894 -21.41 -45.47 -6.20
N SER A 895 -20.20 -44.95 -6.44
CA SER A 895 -19.05 -45.69 -6.99
C SER A 895 -17.88 -45.85 -6.01
N HIS A 896 -17.86 -45.09 -4.92
CA HIS A 896 -16.84 -45.12 -3.87
C HIS A 896 -17.44 -45.23 -2.46
N ALA A 897 -16.60 -45.57 -1.48
CA ALA A 897 -16.98 -45.58 -0.06
C ALA A 897 -17.45 -44.17 0.37
N PRO A 898 -18.56 -44.03 1.13
CA PRO A 898 -19.08 -42.72 1.54
C PRO A 898 -18.07 -41.92 2.36
N VAL A 899 -17.98 -40.62 2.10
CA VAL A 899 -17.09 -39.70 2.83
C VAL A 899 -17.89 -39.01 3.95
N ARG A 900 -17.40 -39.10 5.19
CA ARG A 900 -17.98 -38.40 6.36
C ARG A 900 -17.44 -36.99 6.49
N VAL A 901 -18.33 -36.03 6.71
CA VAL A 901 -18.01 -34.63 6.96
C VAL A 901 -18.61 -34.19 8.30
N SER A 902 -17.80 -33.54 9.16
CA SER A 902 -18.23 -32.93 10.42
C SER A 902 -18.20 -31.41 10.34
N CYS A 903 -19.31 -30.75 10.68
CA CYS A 903 -19.47 -29.30 10.71
C CYS A 903 -19.84 -28.83 12.14
N PRO A 904 -18.85 -28.56 13.01
CA PRO A 904 -19.10 -28.03 14.34
C PRO A 904 -19.43 -26.53 14.26
N GLY A 905 -20.70 -26.16 14.46
CA GLY A 905 -21.11 -24.74 14.56
C GLY A 905 -22.53 -24.42 14.12
N HIS A 906 -23.18 -25.26 13.30
CA HIS A 906 -24.54 -25.03 12.81
C HIS A 906 -25.34 -26.35 12.80
N GLY A 907 -26.61 -26.30 13.21
CA GLY A 907 -27.50 -27.48 13.26
C GLY A 907 -28.09 -27.83 11.88
N LEU A 908 -27.98 -29.09 11.47
CA LEU A 908 -28.54 -29.62 10.22
C LEU A 908 -29.97 -30.14 10.48
N SER A 909 -31.01 -29.41 10.05
CA SER A 909 -32.40 -29.86 10.16
C SER A 909 -32.91 -30.47 8.84
N ALA A 910 -33.61 -31.60 8.91
CA ALA A 910 -34.24 -32.25 7.76
C ALA A 910 -35.19 -31.30 7.02
N GLY A 911 -34.90 -31.02 5.75
CA GLY A 911 -35.69 -30.12 4.88
C GLY A 911 -34.91 -28.97 4.24
N ARG A 912 -33.63 -28.76 4.60
CA ARG A 912 -32.72 -27.85 3.87
C ARG A 912 -31.83 -28.66 2.92
N PHE A 913 -31.79 -28.27 1.64
CA PHE A 913 -30.91 -28.90 0.66
C PHE A 913 -29.45 -28.54 0.97
N VAL A 914 -28.64 -29.51 1.39
CA VAL A 914 -27.20 -29.33 1.54
C VAL A 914 -26.54 -29.63 0.19
N SER A 915 -26.04 -28.60 -0.51
CA SER A 915 -25.12 -28.79 -1.62
C SER A 915 -23.69 -28.67 -1.13
N VAL A 916 -22.87 -29.70 -1.37
CA VAL A 916 -21.45 -29.72 -1.03
C VAL A 916 -20.65 -29.38 -2.28
N VAL A 917 -19.83 -28.33 -2.21
CA VAL A 917 -18.95 -27.90 -3.31
C VAL A 917 -17.50 -28.15 -2.87
N GLY A 918 -16.75 -28.93 -3.66
CA GLY A 918 -15.31 -29.12 -3.49
C GLY A 918 -14.53 -28.54 -4.67
N VAL A 919 -13.36 -27.97 -4.40
CA VAL A 919 -12.47 -27.35 -5.39
C VAL A 919 -11.36 -28.34 -5.78
N TYR A 920 -11.10 -28.51 -7.08
CA TYR A 920 -9.96 -29.29 -7.59
C TYR A 920 -9.08 -28.42 -8.51
N ASN A 921 -7.76 -28.56 -8.37
CA ASN A 921 -6.77 -27.98 -9.28
C ASN A 921 -6.19 -29.08 -10.18
N SER A 922 -6.34 -28.99 -11.50
CA SER A 922 -5.89 -30.01 -12.45
C SER A 922 -4.80 -29.46 -13.37
N SER A 923 -3.55 -29.48 -12.93
CA SER A 923 -2.38 -29.19 -13.79
C SER A 923 -1.51 -30.41 -14.11
N THR A 924 -1.89 -31.64 -13.73
CA THR A 924 -1.16 -32.85 -14.12
C THR A 924 -2.08 -34.05 -14.38
N SER A 925 -1.69 -34.93 -15.30
CA SER A 925 -2.29 -36.25 -15.57
C SER A 925 -1.20 -37.32 -15.41
N PRO A 926 -1.47 -38.54 -14.87
CA PRO A 926 -2.77 -39.10 -14.48
C PRO A 926 -3.08 -38.98 -12.97
N PRO A 927 -4.37 -39.09 -12.58
CA PRO A 927 -4.90 -38.71 -11.28
C PRO A 927 -4.59 -39.72 -10.16
N GLN A 928 -3.79 -39.30 -9.18
CA GLN A 928 -3.78 -39.90 -7.83
C GLN A 928 -4.81 -39.13 -7.00
N LEU A 929 -5.83 -39.85 -6.51
CA LEU A 929 -6.95 -39.30 -5.75
C LEU A 929 -6.57 -39.15 -4.27
N GLU A 930 -5.65 -38.23 -3.96
CA GLU A 930 -5.42 -37.76 -2.59
C GLU A 930 -5.55 -36.23 -2.57
N ALA A 931 -6.78 -35.74 -2.45
CA ALA A 931 -7.06 -34.32 -2.31
C ALA A 931 -7.47 -33.99 -0.88
N GLN A 932 -6.67 -33.16 -0.21
CA GLN A 932 -7.11 -32.34 0.92
C GLN A 932 -8.26 -31.44 0.43
N LEU A 933 -9.45 -31.61 1.00
CA LEU A 933 -10.58 -30.69 0.81
C LEU A 933 -10.29 -29.38 1.55
N SER A 934 -9.77 -28.36 0.88
CA SER A 934 -9.72 -27.00 1.42
C SER A 934 -10.95 -26.20 0.95
N GLY A 935 -11.83 -25.87 1.89
CA GLY A 935 -12.95 -24.94 1.69
C GLY A 935 -14.27 -25.61 1.29
N ILE A 936 -15.11 -25.92 2.28
CA ILE A 936 -16.52 -26.24 2.08
C ILE A 936 -17.32 -24.96 2.34
N THR A 937 -17.94 -24.41 1.31
CA THR A 937 -18.95 -23.35 1.48
C THR A 937 -20.33 -24.01 1.53
N VAL A 938 -20.98 -23.97 2.70
CA VAL A 938 -22.37 -24.38 2.86
C VAL A 938 -23.25 -23.20 2.43
N ILE A 939 -24.00 -23.36 1.33
CA ILE A 939 -25.00 -22.38 0.91
C ILE A 939 -26.33 -22.80 1.54
N TYR A 940 -26.95 -21.90 2.31
CA TYR A 940 -28.29 -22.08 2.90
C TYR A 940 -29.41 -21.62 1.97
#